data_AF-A0AAE0X8F8-F1
#
_entry.id   AF-A0AAE0X8F8-F1
#
_cell.length_a   1.000
_cell.length_b   1.000
_cell.length_c   1.000
_cell.angle_alpha   90.00
_cell.angle_beta   90.00
_cell.angle_gamma   90.00
#
_symmetry.space_group_name_H-M   'P 1'
#
loop_
_entity.id
_entity.type
_entity.pdbx_description
1 polymer ?
#
loop_
_entity_poly.entity_id
_entity_poly.type
_entity_poly.pdbx_seq_one_letter_code
_entity_poly.pdbx_strand_id
1 'polypeptide(L)'
;MVDRYDKLEAVCRNGNIYPTNLLRSRLFRHTLRSYQQRLNEEQDRLFDPSPDYALVELLEVSDGQKDFVHTRCKSLASLQQHFQVNRKDPRCRHVFFESDHSRAPLDCPKEMFVYVMSFLQVMAPFMDLLFGFGRPPAGGGGKEFHYTSFRHENFLGALQAAQAAIPRLGRSGREIRQCYNLWSAEEADANDGGSPWRIRQTAIFHSFDVEEGGRSVWVNISANDEMRDRVVDATKHCEDLRPASLHDLCGSFAATLTTHVIAFEWCGENWRRYIGSIESNLRSVLDKVNNVPVEDVERMLAVDSGALLKPLLPSGNASSWQPTGPRRTFTLQSSVAPVNPANRVRTGLSTASAPVNRVPTGLSTASSPIRGTRPASNMAARPLSPPMSPLMVPAFSPLVTGNVQQPQAQPQPQPAVDQTKAVEDSDPFEPLRGFSLEELQRLNGIGADLHTASLVMKLDAEVLGEQLEYYQSLWTDDEFPASIKSGCTPHLSEFSQRVKTIIRSLEMEQARIATLMLLLNDGRDLFDKLLQFRNIEQSKLFTANAHQSAQRMEDVTMDMHRSTLNMEEVTESMHKIAEKTERETASMHIITLVTLVFLPGTFVAVRLGLPMMRTRNFDDALLTRSQTFFSSGMFQWDQNNPWTSSPIWKQELFVRFAAICFPLMGATILIWVFLAYVLPQWRASKKKAADEEAAMAGLSEKTGLE
;
A
#
# COMPACT_ATOMS: atom_id res chain seq x y z
N MET A 1 33.92 57.72 -16.76
CA MET A 1 32.57 57.25 -16.40
C MET A 1 32.46 55.84 -16.97
N VAL A 2 32.37 54.81 -16.12
CA VAL A 2 32.33 53.41 -16.59
C VAL A 2 31.03 53.19 -17.38
N ASP A 3 31.11 52.65 -18.59
CA ASP A 3 29.94 52.34 -19.42
C ASP A 3 29.00 51.39 -18.65
N ARG A 4 27.69 51.60 -18.77
CA ARG A 4 26.69 50.73 -18.14
C ARG A 4 26.77 49.30 -18.68
N TYR A 5 27.17 49.14 -19.94
CA TYR A 5 27.45 47.82 -20.50
C TYR A 5 28.61 47.14 -19.78
N ASP A 6 29.73 47.84 -19.52
CA ASP A 6 30.86 47.27 -18.79
C ASP A 6 30.47 46.85 -17.36
N LYS A 7 29.57 47.61 -16.71
CA LYS A 7 29.00 47.23 -15.40
C LYS A 7 28.15 45.97 -15.49
N LEU A 8 27.32 45.84 -16.53
CA LEU A 8 26.53 44.64 -16.78
C LEU A 8 27.45 43.44 -17.01
N GLU A 9 28.49 43.60 -17.82
CA GLU A 9 29.46 42.54 -18.09
C GLU A 9 30.19 42.10 -16.81
N ALA A 10 30.63 43.06 -15.98
CA ALA A 10 31.23 42.77 -14.68
C ALA A 10 30.28 42.01 -13.73
N VAL A 11 29.00 42.38 -13.73
CA VAL A 11 27.94 41.67 -12.98
C VAL A 11 27.72 40.25 -13.48
N CYS A 12 27.75 40.03 -14.80
CA CYS A 12 27.61 38.71 -15.41
C CYS A 12 28.81 37.80 -15.14
N ARG A 13 30.03 38.36 -15.14
CA ARG A 13 31.25 37.63 -14.73
C ARG A 13 31.16 37.15 -13.28
N ASN A 14 30.46 37.91 -12.43
CA ASN A 14 30.14 37.53 -11.06
C ASN A 14 28.73 36.92 -10.93
N GLY A 15 28.28 36.12 -11.90
CA GLY A 15 26.94 35.51 -11.91
C GLY A 15 26.63 34.63 -10.70
N ASN A 16 27.65 34.04 -10.06
CA ASN A 16 27.49 33.16 -8.90
C ASN A 16 26.86 33.83 -7.66
N ILE A 17 26.83 35.17 -7.63
CA ILE A 17 26.18 35.92 -6.54
C ILE A 17 24.76 36.37 -6.88
N TYR A 18 24.18 35.93 -8.00
CA TYR A 18 22.78 36.17 -8.34
C TYR A 18 21.83 35.71 -7.22
N PRO A 19 20.78 36.50 -6.87
CA PRO A 19 20.34 37.76 -7.49
C PRO A 19 20.93 39.04 -6.86
N THR A 20 21.96 38.96 -6.00
CA THR A 20 22.54 40.16 -5.34
C THR A 20 23.33 41.07 -6.29
N ASN A 21 23.71 40.57 -7.46
CA ASN A 21 24.42 41.30 -8.51
C ASN A 21 23.50 42.08 -9.45
N LEU A 22 22.17 42.00 -9.30
CA LEU A 22 21.23 42.77 -10.11
C LEU A 22 21.55 44.27 -10.04
N LEU A 23 21.63 44.92 -11.19
CA LEU A 23 21.89 46.37 -11.31
C LEU A 23 20.71 47.19 -10.78
N ARG A 24 19.51 46.61 -10.80
CA ARG A 24 18.26 47.22 -10.39
C ARG A 24 17.31 46.16 -9.84
N SER A 25 16.79 46.40 -8.65
CA SER A 25 15.73 45.61 -8.02
C SER A 25 14.97 46.51 -7.04
N ARG A 26 13.67 46.26 -6.87
CA ARG A 26 12.87 46.93 -5.83
C ARG A 26 13.01 46.26 -4.45
N LEU A 27 13.63 45.09 -4.39
CA LEU A 27 13.80 44.35 -3.14
C LEU A 27 14.95 44.89 -2.27
N PHE A 28 14.79 44.71 -0.96
CA PHE A 28 15.86 45.00 -0.01
C PHE A 28 17.01 43.99 -0.13
N ARG A 29 18.22 44.46 0.21
CA ARG A 29 19.44 43.64 0.14
C ARG A 29 19.38 42.36 0.96
N HIS A 30 18.69 42.36 2.11
CA HIS A 30 18.56 41.16 2.94
C HIS A 30 17.72 40.08 2.24
N THR A 31 16.66 40.48 1.53
CA THR A 31 15.83 39.57 0.73
C THR A 31 16.63 38.96 -0.42
N LEU A 32 17.42 39.78 -1.14
CA LEU A 32 18.30 39.28 -2.21
C LEU A 32 19.33 38.27 -1.70
N ARG A 33 19.91 38.50 -0.52
CA ARG A 33 20.83 37.54 0.12
C ARG A 33 20.13 36.24 0.53
N SER A 34 18.90 36.32 1.01
CA SER A 34 18.08 35.14 1.33
C SER A 34 17.87 34.27 0.08
N TYR A 35 17.49 34.87 -1.05
CA TYR A 35 17.37 34.15 -2.32
C TYR A 35 18.68 33.53 -2.79
N GLN A 36 19.78 34.26 -2.69
CA GLN A 36 21.11 33.76 -3.04
C GLN A 36 21.48 32.53 -2.18
N GLN A 37 21.24 32.61 -0.87
CA GLN A 37 21.52 31.51 0.04
C GLN A 37 20.70 30.26 -0.32
N ARG A 38 19.38 30.41 -0.50
CA ARG A 38 18.49 29.31 -0.90
C ARG A 38 18.90 28.68 -2.23
N LEU A 39 19.25 29.49 -3.23
CA LEU A 39 19.74 28.99 -4.52
C LEU A 39 21.03 28.15 -4.39
N ASN A 40 21.91 28.52 -3.46
CA ASN A 40 23.12 27.75 -3.19
C ASN A 40 22.82 26.44 -2.45
N GLU A 41 21.88 26.47 -1.49
CA GLU A 41 21.45 25.29 -0.74
C GLU A 41 20.72 24.26 -1.62
N GLU A 42 19.92 24.71 -2.58
CA GLU A 42 19.10 23.85 -3.44
C GLU A 42 19.73 23.53 -4.81
N GLN A 43 20.98 23.91 -5.06
CA GLN A 43 21.58 23.78 -6.39
C GLN A 43 21.61 22.33 -6.92
N ASP A 44 21.92 21.35 -6.07
CA ASP A 44 22.04 19.93 -6.45
C ASP A 44 20.68 19.30 -6.78
N ARG A 45 19.60 19.98 -6.34
CA ARG A 45 18.21 19.61 -6.55
C ARG A 45 17.67 20.18 -7.85
N LEU A 46 18.04 21.43 -8.15
CA LEU A 46 17.49 22.24 -9.23
C LEU A 46 18.21 22.06 -10.56
N PHE A 47 19.52 21.81 -10.55
CA PHE A 47 20.34 21.81 -11.77
C PHE A 47 21.03 20.46 -11.96
N ASP A 48 21.11 19.99 -13.20
CA ASP A 48 21.92 18.82 -13.51
C ASP A 48 23.40 19.23 -13.54
N PRO A 49 24.27 18.62 -12.70
CA PRO A 49 25.71 18.85 -12.76
C PRO A 49 26.38 18.26 -14.01
N SER A 50 25.71 17.36 -14.73
CA SER A 50 26.27 16.61 -15.86
C SER A 50 25.99 17.34 -17.18
N PRO A 51 27.03 17.75 -17.93
CA PRO A 51 26.89 18.58 -19.12
C PRO A 51 26.44 17.85 -20.39
N ASP A 52 26.13 16.54 -20.32
CA ASP A 52 25.86 15.72 -21.51
C ASP A 52 24.60 16.20 -22.27
N TYR A 53 23.64 16.81 -21.55
CA TYR A 53 22.39 17.36 -22.11
C TYR A 53 22.20 18.85 -21.80
N ALA A 54 23.24 19.56 -21.33
CA ALA A 54 23.14 20.98 -21.01
C ALA A 54 22.68 21.79 -22.23
N LEU A 55 21.49 22.39 -22.15
CA LEU A 55 20.87 23.09 -23.27
C LEU A 55 20.07 24.30 -22.81
N VAL A 56 20.42 25.46 -23.35
CA VAL A 56 19.59 26.66 -23.29
C VAL A 56 19.18 26.99 -24.72
N GLU A 57 17.88 26.97 -24.98
CA GLU A 57 17.32 27.31 -26.28
C GLU A 57 16.88 28.78 -26.32
N LEU A 58 17.25 29.49 -27.37
CA LEU A 58 16.87 30.88 -27.60
C LEU A 58 16.12 30.99 -28.93
N LEU A 59 14.95 31.61 -28.89
CA LEU A 59 14.17 31.99 -30.07
C LEU A 59 14.17 33.52 -30.15
N GLU A 60 14.82 34.07 -31.16
CA GLU A 60 15.08 35.51 -31.27
C GLU A 60 14.67 36.09 -32.62
N VAL A 61 14.22 37.34 -32.62
CA VAL A 61 14.03 38.13 -33.84
C VAL A 61 14.65 39.51 -33.64
N SER A 62 15.64 39.85 -34.46
CA SER A 62 16.35 41.13 -34.44
C SER A 62 15.82 42.08 -35.53
N ASP A 63 16.21 43.35 -35.45
CA ASP A 63 15.89 44.36 -36.46
C ASP A 63 16.26 43.88 -37.89
N GLY A 64 15.28 43.93 -38.80
CA GLY A 64 15.45 43.58 -40.21
C GLY A 64 15.43 42.08 -40.53
N GLN A 65 15.23 41.20 -39.54
CA GLN A 65 15.05 39.77 -39.79
C GLN A 65 13.60 39.46 -40.22
N LYS A 66 13.46 38.51 -41.16
CA LYS A 66 12.16 38.08 -41.68
C LYS A 66 11.53 36.95 -40.87
N ASP A 67 12.36 36.16 -40.19
CA ASP A 67 11.97 34.97 -39.45
C ASP A 67 12.66 34.95 -38.08
N PHE A 68 12.09 34.21 -37.14
CA PHE A 68 12.72 33.92 -35.86
C PHE A 68 13.91 32.98 -36.06
N VAL A 69 15.02 33.29 -35.39
CA VAL A 69 16.24 32.49 -35.38
C VAL A 69 16.26 31.66 -34.10
N HIS A 70 16.34 30.35 -34.29
CA HIS A 70 16.48 29.38 -33.20
C HIS A 70 17.97 29.09 -32.94
N THR A 71 18.42 29.31 -31.70
CA THR A 71 19.82 29.12 -31.28
C THR A 71 19.87 28.18 -30.09
N ARG A 72 20.73 27.15 -30.17
CA ARG A 72 20.94 26.17 -29.11
C ARG A 72 22.33 26.34 -28.49
N CYS A 73 22.39 26.75 -27.23
CA CYS A 73 23.64 26.93 -26.50
C CYS A 73 23.88 25.75 -25.57
N LYS A 74 24.96 25.00 -25.80
CA LYS A 74 25.32 23.80 -25.02
C LYS A 74 26.39 24.02 -23.94
N SER A 75 26.93 25.23 -23.88
CA SER A 75 27.98 25.58 -22.91
C SER A 75 27.92 27.04 -22.53
N LEU A 76 28.46 27.37 -21.35
CA LEU A 76 28.60 28.76 -20.90
C LEU A 76 29.39 29.61 -21.89
N ALA A 77 30.44 29.08 -22.52
CA ALA A 77 31.23 29.81 -23.51
C ALA A 77 30.41 30.16 -24.77
N SER A 78 29.61 29.20 -25.28
CA SER A 78 28.71 29.45 -26.42
C SER A 78 27.65 30.50 -26.10
N LEU A 79 27.14 30.48 -24.87
CA LEU A 79 26.15 31.43 -24.37
C LEU A 79 26.74 32.82 -24.22
N GLN A 80 27.93 32.93 -23.62
CA GLN A 80 28.69 34.17 -23.51
C GLN A 80 28.97 34.76 -24.89
N GLN A 81 29.45 33.95 -25.83
CA GLN A 81 29.69 34.39 -27.20
C GLN A 81 28.43 34.95 -27.86
N HIS A 82 27.27 34.30 -27.66
CA HIS A 82 25.98 34.75 -28.20
C HIS A 82 25.52 36.11 -27.63
N PHE A 83 25.66 36.30 -26.32
CA PHE A 83 25.25 37.54 -25.64
C PHE A 83 26.27 38.68 -25.77
N GLN A 84 27.55 38.38 -26.00
CA GLN A 84 28.62 39.36 -26.17
C GLN A 84 28.77 39.86 -27.61
N VAL A 85 28.00 39.34 -28.57
CA VAL A 85 27.95 39.89 -29.92
C VAL A 85 27.60 41.37 -29.83
N ASN A 86 28.44 42.24 -30.41
CA ASN A 86 28.30 43.70 -30.33
C ASN A 86 27.13 44.20 -31.19
N ARG A 87 25.91 43.81 -30.83
CA ARG A 87 24.63 44.14 -31.46
C ARG A 87 23.63 44.61 -30.40
N LYS A 88 22.60 45.33 -30.85
CA LYS A 88 21.44 45.65 -30.00
C LYS A 88 20.71 44.36 -29.62
N ASP A 89 20.01 44.37 -28.49
CA ASP A 89 19.15 43.26 -28.11
C ASP A 89 18.04 43.04 -29.16
N PRO A 90 17.63 41.78 -29.39
CA PRO A 90 16.52 41.43 -30.27
C PRO A 90 15.23 42.18 -29.90
N ARG A 91 14.31 42.28 -30.87
CA ARG A 91 12.94 42.79 -30.67
C ARG A 91 12.14 41.89 -29.76
N CYS A 92 12.22 40.58 -29.99
CA CYS A 92 11.65 39.58 -29.10
C CYS A 92 12.69 38.49 -28.88
N ARG A 93 12.85 38.07 -27.61
CA ARG A 93 13.71 36.96 -27.19
C ARG A 93 12.93 36.07 -26.26
N HIS A 94 12.77 34.80 -26.62
CA HIS A 94 12.37 33.75 -25.70
C HIS A 94 13.59 32.91 -25.33
N VAL A 95 13.74 32.63 -24.04
CA VAL A 95 14.72 31.69 -23.50
C VAL A 95 13.95 30.55 -22.86
N PHE A 96 14.30 29.32 -23.22
CA PHE A 96 13.68 28.12 -22.69
C PHE A 96 14.68 27.33 -21.85
N PHE A 97 14.23 26.96 -20.65
CA PHE A 97 14.87 26.00 -19.76
C PHE A 97 13.92 24.82 -19.61
N GLU A 98 14.38 23.65 -20.03
CA GLU A 98 13.59 22.43 -20.03
C GLU A 98 14.08 21.47 -18.95
N SER A 99 13.25 20.47 -18.68
CA SER A 99 13.53 19.32 -17.82
C SER A 99 12.65 18.17 -18.28
N ASP A 100 13.05 16.91 -18.02
CA ASP A 100 12.24 15.73 -18.38
C ASP A 100 10.82 15.75 -17.77
N HIS A 101 10.69 16.31 -16.57
CA HIS A 101 9.44 16.52 -15.87
C HIS A 101 9.63 17.57 -14.76
N SER A 102 8.55 18.13 -14.20
CA SER A 102 8.63 19.22 -13.20
C SER A 102 9.44 18.90 -11.93
N ARG A 103 9.68 17.61 -11.67
CA ARG A 103 10.45 17.08 -10.53
C ARG A 103 11.86 16.61 -10.91
N ALA A 104 12.30 16.89 -12.14
CA ALA A 104 13.63 16.61 -12.62
C ALA A 104 14.46 17.88 -12.44
N PRO A 105 15.79 17.76 -12.27
CA PRO A 105 16.65 18.92 -12.40
C PRO A 105 16.47 19.54 -13.79
N LEU A 106 16.72 20.84 -13.90
CA LEU A 106 16.79 21.52 -15.19
C LEU A 106 17.98 20.97 -15.99
N ASP A 107 17.78 20.86 -17.29
CA ASP A 107 18.78 20.38 -18.26
C ASP A 107 19.86 21.46 -18.53
N CYS A 108 20.30 22.16 -17.50
CA CYS A 108 21.37 23.14 -17.59
C CYS A 108 22.15 23.22 -16.26
N PRO A 109 23.46 23.49 -16.33
CA PRO A 109 24.25 23.75 -15.14
C PRO A 109 23.91 25.12 -14.58
N LYS A 110 24.08 25.26 -13.26
CA LYS A 110 23.82 26.50 -12.53
C LYS A 110 24.54 27.71 -13.13
N GLU A 111 25.79 27.56 -13.60
CA GLU A 111 26.54 28.70 -14.15
C GLU A 111 25.87 29.29 -15.40
N MET A 112 25.30 28.45 -16.26
CA MET A 112 24.56 28.91 -17.44
C MET A 112 23.28 29.63 -17.03
N PHE A 113 22.52 29.06 -16.10
CA PHE A 113 21.30 29.67 -15.59
C PHE A 113 21.58 31.06 -14.99
N VAL A 114 22.48 31.16 -14.01
CA VAL A 114 22.76 32.44 -13.34
C VAL A 114 23.37 33.47 -14.29
N TYR A 115 24.11 33.05 -15.33
CA TYR A 115 24.61 33.94 -16.36
C TYR A 115 23.46 34.57 -17.16
N VAL A 116 22.49 33.77 -17.62
CA VAL A 116 21.29 34.29 -18.31
C VAL A 116 20.50 35.23 -17.42
N MET A 117 20.19 34.81 -16.19
CA MET A 117 19.40 35.61 -15.25
C MET A 117 20.08 36.95 -14.94
N SER A 118 21.42 36.93 -14.80
CA SER A 118 22.22 38.15 -14.60
C SER A 118 22.27 39.02 -15.84
N PHE A 119 22.44 38.46 -17.04
CA PHE A 119 22.51 39.25 -18.28
C PHE A 119 21.18 39.91 -18.63
N LEU A 120 20.08 39.16 -18.50
CA LEU A 120 18.72 39.64 -18.75
C LEU A 120 18.14 40.45 -17.58
N GLN A 121 18.85 40.51 -16.45
CA GLN A 121 18.41 41.22 -15.24
C GLN A 121 17.04 40.73 -14.72
N VAL A 122 16.84 39.40 -14.75
CA VAL A 122 15.62 38.74 -14.29
C VAL A 122 15.39 39.04 -12.82
N MET A 123 14.16 39.44 -12.47
CA MET A 123 13.82 39.88 -11.13
C MET A 123 14.02 38.76 -10.09
N ALA A 124 14.49 39.11 -8.90
CA ALA A 124 14.72 38.15 -7.82
C ALA A 124 13.48 37.35 -7.36
N PRO A 125 12.24 37.91 -7.34
CA PRO A 125 11.04 37.14 -7.01
C PRO A 125 10.78 35.93 -7.92
N PHE A 126 11.36 35.90 -9.13
CA PHE A 126 11.26 34.74 -10.02
C PHE A 126 11.81 33.46 -9.39
N MET A 127 12.73 33.60 -8.42
CA MET A 127 13.30 32.47 -7.69
C MET A 127 12.27 31.68 -6.91
N ASP A 128 11.21 32.32 -6.39
CA ASP A 128 10.13 31.59 -5.70
C ASP A 128 9.41 30.62 -6.65
N LEU A 129 9.35 30.96 -7.94
CA LEU A 129 8.77 30.08 -8.95
C LEU A 129 9.75 28.96 -9.35
N LEU A 130 11.05 29.28 -9.44
CA LEU A 130 12.10 28.31 -9.73
C LEU A 130 12.16 27.20 -8.67
N PHE A 131 11.99 27.54 -7.39
CA PHE A 131 12.04 26.56 -6.30
C PHE A 131 10.93 25.51 -6.37
N GLY A 132 9.86 25.75 -7.13
CA GLY A 132 8.87 24.71 -7.42
C GLY A 132 9.39 23.55 -8.28
N PHE A 133 10.51 23.74 -8.99
CA PHE A 133 11.11 22.73 -9.89
C PHE A 133 12.20 21.93 -9.20
N GLY A 134 12.75 20.92 -9.87
CA GLY A 134 13.86 20.13 -9.36
C GLY A 134 13.45 18.89 -8.57
N ARG A 135 14.44 18.09 -8.17
CA ARG A 135 14.21 16.85 -7.42
C ARG A 135 13.45 17.14 -6.10
N PRO A 136 12.63 16.21 -5.59
CA PRO A 136 12.10 16.34 -4.24
C PRO A 136 13.24 16.29 -3.21
N PRO A 137 13.15 17.00 -2.08
CA PRO A 137 14.17 16.94 -1.04
C PRO A 137 14.40 15.51 -0.53
N ALA A 138 15.66 15.16 -0.28
CA ALA A 138 16.06 13.83 0.19
C ALA A 138 15.40 13.52 1.54
N GLY A 139 14.53 12.51 1.57
CA GLY A 139 13.73 12.14 2.76
C GLY A 139 12.23 12.04 2.51
N GLY A 140 11.75 12.23 1.28
CA GLY A 140 10.32 12.07 0.95
C GLY A 140 9.43 13.14 1.59
N GLY A 141 10.03 14.21 2.11
CA GLY A 141 9.34 15.30 2.78
C GLY A 141 8.54 16.13 1.79
N GLY A 142 7.24 15.82 1.73
CA GLY A 142 6.17 16.69 1.24
C GLY A 142 6.22 17.01 -0.25
N LYS A 143 5.13 16.69 -0.95
CA LYS A 143 4.72 17.51 -2.10
C LYS A 143 4.66 18.94 -1.57
N GLU A 144 5.53 19.85 -2.00
CA GLU A 144 5.18 21.26 -1.86
C GLU A 144 3.81 21.39 -2.53
N PHE A 145 2.81 21.81 -1.75
CA PHE A 145 1.47 21.98 -2.28
C PHE A 145 1.56 22.93 -3.46
N HIS A 146 0.73 22.69 -4.49
CA HIS A 146 0.70 23.52 -5.69
C HIS A 146 0.71 24.99 -5.29
N TYR A 147 1.75 25.69 -5.72
CA TYR A 147 1.97 27.08 -5.45
C TYR A 147 1.84 27.82 -6.76
N THR A 148 1.07 28.91 -6.76
CA THR A 148 1.11 29.89 -7.84
C THR A 148 1.37 31.26 -7.26
N SER A 149 2.04 32.11 -8.03
CA SER A 149 2.21 33.50 -7.65
C SER A 149 2.41 34.36 -8.88
N PHE A 150 1.83 35.55 -8.84
CA PHE A 150 2.18 36.64 -9.72
C PHE A 150 3.01 37.70 -8.97
N ARG A 151 4.03 38.23 -9.63
CA ARG A 151 4.91 39.30 -9.12
C ARG A 151 5.26 40.23 -10.27
N HIS A 152 5.35 41.53 -9.97
CA HIS A 152 5.74 42.53 -10.97
C HIS A 152 6.66 43.62 -10.39
N GLU A 153 7.50 44.18 -11.24
CA GLU A 153 8.34 45.35 -10.96
C GLU A 153 8.27 46.33 -12.14
N ASN A 154 7.62 47.47 -11.94
CA ASN A 154 7.49 48.48 -12.99
C ASN A 154 8.60 49.53 -12.87
N PHE A 155 9.06 50.03 -14.00
CA PHE A 155 10.20 50.93 -14.06
C PHE A 155 9.94 52.05 -15.08
N LEU A 156 8.82 52.76 -14.92
CA LEU A 156 8.31 53.70 -15.93
C LEU A 156 8.86 55.13 -15.81
N GLY A 157 9.35 55.54 -14.64
CA GLY A 157 9.86 56.90 -14.41
C GLY A 157 11.09 57.26 -15.25
N ALA A 158 10.97 58.32 -16.06
CA ALA A 158 11.96 58.71 -17.07
C ALA A 158 13.36 59.03 -16.50
N LEU A 159 13.44 59.73 -15.36
CA LEU A 159 14.72 60.11 -14.74
C LEU A 159 15.52 58.90 -14.24
N GLN A 160 14.83 57.93 -13.64
CA GLN A 160 15.44 56.71 -13.11
C GLN A 160 15.84 55.76 -14.25
N ALA A 161 15.04 55.73 -15.30
CA ALA A 161 15.33 54.94 -16.49
C ALA A 161 16.56 55.43 -17.26
N ALA A 162 16.71 56.74 -17.44
CA ALA A 162 17.91 57.31 -18.08
C ALA A 162 19.21 56.90 -17.37
N GLN A 163 19.16 56.73 -16.05
CA GLN A 163 20.30 56.24 -15.28
C GLN A 163 20.55 54.74 -15.50
N ALA A 164 19.51 53.95 -15.78
CA ALA A 164 19.57 52.51 -15.98
C ALA A 164 19.75 52.08 -17.45
N ALA A 165 19.68 53.03 -18.39
CA ALA A 165 19.80 52.77 -19.83
C ALA A 165 21.13 52.11 -20.19
N ILE A 166 21.09 51.19 -21.17
CA ILE A 166 22.26 50.54 -21.76
C ILE A 166 22.18 50.73 -23.28
N PRO A 167 22.64 51.88 -23.81
CA PRO A 167 22.46 52.23 -25.22
C PRO A 167 23.09 51.22 -26.19
N ARG A 168 24.22 50.61 -25.81
CA ARG A 168 24.90 49.57 -26.61
C ARG A 168 24.01 48.36 -26.91
N LEU A 169 23.14 48.00 -25.97
CA LEU A 169 22.16 46.92 -26.12
C LEU A 169 20.79 47.43 -26.57
N GLY A 170 20.59 48.75 -26.68
CA GLY A 170 19.28 49.32 -26.98
C GLY A 170 18.26 49.18 -25.85
N ARG A 171 18.71 49.04 -24.59
CA ARG A 171 17.83 49.04 -23.41
C ARG A 171 17.63 50.47 -22.93
N SER A 172 16.39 50.94 -22.91
CA SER A 172 16.05 52.31 -22.49
C SER A 172 16.09 52.47 -20.96
N GLY A 173 15.94 51.37 -20.23
CA GLY A 173 15.76 51.37 -18.77
C GLY A 173 14.33 51.71 -18.33
N ARG A 174 13.42 52.04 -19.26
CA ARG A 174 11.97 52.10 -19.00
C ARG A 174 11.35 50.79 -19.41
N GLU A 175 10.91 50.02 -18.44
CA GLU A 175 10.39 48.69 -18.70
C GLU A 175 9.32 48.29 -17.69
N ILE A 176 8.47 47.37 -18.10
CA ILE A 176 7.65 46.58 -17.18
C ILE A 176 8.29 45.21 -17.04
N ARG A 177 8.25 44.64 -15.83
CA ARG A 177 8.71 43.29 -15.58
C ARG A 177 7.67 42.56 -14.77
N GLN A 178 7.48 41.28 -15.08
CA GLN A 178 6.61 40.40 -14.33
C GLN A 178 7.08 38.97 -14.37
N CYS A 179 6.64 38.18 -13.41
CA CYS A 179 6.73 36.74 -13.47
C CYS A 179 5.52 36.08 -12.83
N TYR A 180 5.18 34.91 -13.36
CA TYR A 180 4.12 34.06 -12.84
C TYR A 180 4.37 32.61 -13.22
N ASN A 181 3.71 31.70 -12.53
CA ASN A 181 3.64 30.30 -12.92
C ASN A 181 2.19 29.85 -13.03
N LEU A 182 1.98 28.86 -13.89
CA LEU A 182 0.67 28.27 -14.15
C LEU A 182 0.82 26.75 -14.17
N TRP A 183 -0.31 26.08 -13.97
CA TRP A 183 -0.39 24.64 -14.06
C TRP A 183 -1.39 24.20 -15.14
N SER A 184 -1.20 22.98 -15.65
CA SER A 184 -2.15 22.38 -16.58
C SER A 184 -2.15 20.86 -16.45
N ALA A 185 -3.26 20.24 -16.87
CA ALA A 185 -3.36 18.80 -17.01
C ALA A 185 -2.87 18.38 -18.40
N GLU A 186 -1.90 17.47 -18.44
CA GLU A 186 -1.40 16.89 -19.68
C GLU A 186 -1.58 15.38 -19.68
N GLU A 187 -1.89 14.84 -20.87
CA GLU A 187 -1.95 13.40 -21.09
C GLU A 187 -0.50 12.87 -21.11
N ALA A 188 -0.22 11.83 -20.34
CA ALA A 188 1.08 11.19 -20.34
C ALA A 188 1.24 10.31 -21.58
N ASP A 189 2.47 10.16 -22.08
CA ASP A 189 2.75 9.26 -23.18
C ASP A 189 2.37 7.82 -22.83
N ALA A 190 1.74 7.11 -23.77
CA ALA A 190 1.21 5.76 -23.58
C ALA A 190 2.26 4.71 -23.14
N ASN A 191 3.55 5.02 -23.26
CA ASN A 191 4.66 4.14 -22.87
C ASN A 191 4.98 4.21 -21.37
N ASP A 192 4.48 5.22 -20.66
CA ASP A 192 4.76 5.43 -19.24
C ASP A 192 3.62 4.77 -18.45
N GLY A 193 3.82 3.53 -17.99
CA GLY A 193 2.81 2.63 -17.40
C GLY A 193 2.17 3.09 -16.06
N GLY A 194 2.11 4.40 -15.81
CA GLY A 194 1.44 5.06 -14.68
C GLY A 194 0.09 5.67 -15.06
N SER A 195 -0.34 6.67 -14.28
CA SER A 195 -1.57 7.44 -14.55
C SER A 195 -1.48 8.12 -15.92
N PRO A 196 -2.56 8.08 -16.75
CA PRO A 196 -2.59 8.73 -18.06
C PRO A 196 -2.57 10.25 -17.97
N TRP A 197 -2.66 10.83 -16.77
CA TRP A 197 -2.69 12.28 -16.56
C TRP A 197 -1.60 12.74 -15.61
N ARG A 198 -0.95 13.86 -15.97
CA ARG A 198 0.03 14.56 -15.14
C ARG A 198 -0.32 16.04 -15.05
N ILE A 199 -0.33 16.58 -13.84
CA ILE A 199 -0.42 18.03 -13.64
C ILE A 199 0.99 18.61 -13.74
N ARG A 200 1.24 19.45 -14.74
CA ARG A 200 2.54 20.07 -15.01
C ARG A 200 2.50 21.55 -14.67
N GLN A 201 3.66 22.11 -14.38
CA GLN A 201 3.83 23.55 -14.11
C GLN A 201 4.77 24.17 -15.14
N THR A 202 4.50 25.44 -15.44
CA THR A 202 5.36 26.29 -16.27
C THR A 202 5.54 27.63 -15.56
N ALA A 203 6.79 28.07 -15.40
CA ALA A 203 7.12 29.39 -14.85
C ALA A 203 7.61 30.33 -15.95
N ILE A 204 7.09 31.55 -15.95
CA ILE A 204 7.32 32.54 -16.99
C ILE A 204 7.79 33.83 -16.33
N PHE A 205 8.91 34.36 -16.80
CA PHE A 205 9.30 35.75 -16.59
C PHE A 205 9.18 36.51 -17.89
N HIS A 206 8.66 37.72 -17.82
CA HIS A 206 8.50 38.61 -18.94
C HIS A 206 9.00 40.02 -18.58
N SER A 207 9.73 40.65 -19.50
CA SER A 207 9.99 42.08 -19.46
C SER A 207 9.74 42.73 -20.80
N PHE A 208 9.21 43.95 -20.80
CA PHE A 208 8.95 44.73 -22.00
C PHE A 208 9.47 46.15 -21.83
N ASP A 209 10.37 46.56 -22.73
CA ASP A 209 10.88 47.92 -22.84
C ASP A 209 9.82 48.79 -23.54
N VAL A 210 9.33 49.82 -22.82
CA VAL A 210 8.20 50.64 -23.25
C VAL A 210 8.59 51.83 -24.13
N GLU A 211 9.87 51.95 -24.48
CA GLU A 211 10.40 53.00 -25.35
C GLU A 211 10.51 52.56 -26.82
N GLU A 212 10.96 53.49 -27.67
CA GLU A 212 11.04 53.30 -29.12
C GLU A 212 11.72 51.96 -29.49
N GLY A 213 10.88 51.08 -30.02
CA GLY A 213 11.28 49.76 -30.46
C GLY A 213 10.78 48.55 -29.66
N GLY A 214 10.08 48.73 -28.54
CA GLY A 214 9.25 47.67 -27.93
C GLY A 214 9.94 46.32 -27.72
N ARG A 215 11.09 46.28 -27.05
CA ARG A 215 11.85 45.02 -26.89
C ARG A 215 11.24 44.15 -25.80
N SER A 216 10.92 42.91 -26.12
CA SER A 216 10.38 41.92 -25.20
C SER A 216 11.38 40.80 -24.91
N VAL A 217 11.43 40.38 -23.64
CA VAL A 217 12.21 39.23 -23.19
C VAL A 217 11.29 38.30 -22.41
N TRP A 218 11.42 37.01 -22.68
CA TRP A 218 10.69 35.94 -22.06
C TRP A 218 11.67 34.88 -21.57
N VAL A 219 11.49 34.42 -20.35
CA VAL A 219 12.19 33.27 -19.80
C VAL A 219 11.14 32.27 -19.38
N ASN A 220 11.17 31.10 -19.98
CA ASN A 220 10.23 30.01 -19.76
C ASN A 220 10.97 28.85 -19.10
N ILE A 221 10.43 28.35 -18.01
CA ILE A 221 10.87 27.11 -17.36
C ILE A 221 9.69 26.15 -17.42
N SER A 222 9.85 25.07 -18.18
CA SER A 222 8.82 24.05 -18.38
C SER A 222 9.36 22.65 -18.16
N ALA A 223 8.43 21.74 -17.84
CA ALA A 223 8.68 20.32 -17.57
C ALA A 223 8.80 19.46 -18.84
N ASN A 224 8.80 20.11 -20.01
CA ASN A 224 8.75 19.54 -21.35
C ASN A 224 8.94 20.68 -22.37
N ASP A 225 8.86 20.32 -23.64
CA ASP A 225 8.91 21.23 -24.78
C ASP A 225 7.57 21.80 -25.23
N GLU A 226 6.44 21.36 -24.67
CA GLU A 226 5.10 21.79 -25.08
C GLU A 226 4.97 23.33 -25.14
N MET A 227 5.45 24.05 -24.12
CA MET A 227 5.40 25.52 -24.13
C MET A 227 6.29 26.14 -25.21
N ARG A 228 7.48 25.56 -25.44
CA ARG A 228 8.39 26.00 -26.51
C ARG A 228 7.72 25.81 -27.87
N ASP A 229 7.20 24.62 -28.12
CA ASP A 229 6.62 24.23 -29.39
C ASP A 229 5.36 25.06 -29.69
N ARG A 230 4.54 25.37 -28.68
CA ARG A 230 3.43 26.32 -28.80
C ARG A 230 3.87 27.73 -29.21
N VAL A 231 4.91 28.26 -28.57
CA VAL A 231 5.44 29.59 -28.93
C VAL A 231 6.00 29.58 -30.35
N VAL A 232 6.78 28.55 -30.71
CA VAL A 232 7.33 28.38 -32.07
C VAL A 232 6.21 28.26 -33.10
N ASP A 233 5.15 27.51 -32.82
CA ASP A 233 4.01 27.38 -33.71
C ASP A 233 3.25 28.72 -33.86
N ALA A 234 3.01 29.40 -32.75
CA ALA A 234 2.31 30.68 -32.74
C ALA A 234 3.08 31.76 -33.52
N THR A 235 4.42 31.75 -33.51
CA THR A 235 5.23 32.68 -34.32
C THR A 235 5.05 32.51 -35.83
N LYS A 236 4.59 31.34 -36.28
CA LYS A 236 4.32 31.04 -37.70
C LYS A 236 2.88 31.37 -38.09
N HIS A 237 1.93 31.04 -37.22
CA HIS A 237 0.50 31.09 -37.53
C HIS A 237 -0.21 32.35 -37.07
N CYS A 238 0.24 33.00 -35.98
CA CYS A 238 -0.40 34.19 -35.44
C CYS A 238 0.19 35.47 -36.04
N GLU A 239 -0.66 36.35 -36.58
CA GLU A 239 -0.22 37.58 -37.25
C GLU A 239 0.51 38.55 -36.32
N ASP A 240 0.06 38.68 -35.07
CA ASP A 240 0.67 39.58 -34.08
C ASP A 240 2.11 39.18 -33.71
N LEU A 241 2.40 37.87 -33.76
CA LEU A 241 3.70 37.33 -33.38
C LEU A 241 4.68 37.27 -34.55
N ARG A 242 4.24 37.58 -35.77
CA ARG A 242 5.14 37.58 -36.93
C ARG A 242 6.18 38.69 -36.82
N PRO A 243 7.41 38.48 -37.32
CA PRO A 243 8.44 39.52 -37.36
C PRO A 243 7.99 40.83 -38.01
N ALA A 244 7.11 40.75 -39.01
CA ALA A 244 6.53 41.92 -39.67
C ALA A 244 5.69 42.79 -38.74
N SER A 245 5.13 42.26 -37.66
CA SER A 245 4.30 42.97 -36.68
C SER A 245 5.13 43.53 -35.51
N LEU A 246 6.40 43.15 -35.38
CA LEU A 246 7.28 43.57 -34.28
C LEU A 246 8.15 44.80 -34.62
N HIS A 247 7.80 45.53 -35.68
CA HIS A 247 8.58 46.68 -36.16
C HIS A 247 8.27 47.97 -35.39
N ASP A 248 7.08 48.08 -34.82
CA ASP A 248 6.60 49.22 -34.06
C ASP A 248 6.33 48.85 -32.59
N LEU A 249 6.18 49.89 -31.76
CA LEU A 249 5.95 49.71 -30.32
C LEU A 249 4.59 49.05 -30.04
N CYS A 250 3.56 49.43 -30.80
CA CYS A 250 2.20 48.93 -30.61
C CYS A 250 2.08 47.46 -31.02
N GLY A 251 2.65 47.08 -32.17
CA GLY A 251 2.67 45.68 -32.60
C GLY A 251 3.52 44.80 -31.67
N SER A 252 4.65 45.30 -31.16
CA SER A 252 5.44 44.57 -30.16
C SER A 252 4.72 44.38 -28.81
N PHE A 253 3.90 45.35 -28.41
CA PHE A 253 3.06 45.24 -27.23
C PHE A 253 1.86 44.31 -27.47
N ALA A 254 1.24 44.35 -28.65
CA ALA A 254 0.20 43.39 -29.03
C ALA A 254 0.74 41.95 -28.99
N ALA A 255 1.92 41.72 -29.58
CA ALA A 255 2.63 40.44 -29.50
C ALA A 255 2.87 39.97 -28.06
N THR A 256 3.15 40.91 -27.15
CA THR A 256 3.33 40.62 -25.73
C THR A 256 2.06 40.09 -25.09
N LEU A 257 0.92 40.76 -25.31
CA LEU A 257 -0.38 40.31 -24.83
C LEU A 257 -0.73 38.94 -25.43
N THR A 258 -0.54 38.76 -26.73
CA THR A 258 -0.82 37.50 -27.43
C THR A 258 0.05 36.36 -26.91
N THR A 259 1.32 36.62 -26.58
CA THR A 259 2.22 35.62 -25.97
C THR A 259 1.72 35.18 -24.59
N HIS A 260 1.22 36.09 -23.75
CA HIS A 260 0.60 35.70 -22.48
C HIS A 260 -0.59 34.78 -22.68
N VAL A 261 -1.42 35.04 -23.70
CA VAL A 261 -2.59 34.20 -23.96
C VAL A 261 -2.22 32.77 -24.32
N ILE A 262 -1.08 32.52 -24.99
CA ILE A 262 -0.60 31.15 -25.25
C ILE A 262 -0.47 30.36 -23.94
N ALA A 263 0.13 30.97 -22.91
CA ALA A 263 0.30 30.35 -21.61
C ALA A 263 -1.04 30.19 -20.86
N PHE A 264 -1.96 31.14 -21.02
CA PHE A 264 -3.29 31.08 -20.39
C PHE A 264 -4.21 30.05 -21.05
N GLU A 265 -4.12 29.86 -22.36
CA GLU A 265 -4.86 28.81 -23.05
C GLU A 265 -4.35 27.43 -22.60
N TRP A 266 -3.03 27.25 -22.54
CA TRP A 266 -2.42 26.03 -22.02
C TRP A 266 -2.92 25.69 -20.60
N CYS A 267 -3.03 26.66 -19.69
CA CYS A 267 -3.52 26.39 -18.32
C CYS A 267 -5.03 26.06 -18.26
N GLY A 268 -5.80 26.38 -19.29
CA GLY A 268 -7.25 26.09 -19.37
C GLY A 268 -7.58 24.75 -20.06
N GLU A 269 -6.61 24.12 -20.70
CA GLU A 269 -6.81 22.94 -21.54
C GLU A 269 -6.90 21.63 -20.74
N ASN A 270 -7.47 20.60 -21.39
CA ASN A 270 -7.55 19.20 -20.93
C ASN A 270 -8.29 18.91 -19.61
N TRP A 271 -8.57 19.91 -18.78
CA TRP A 271 -9.24 19.76 -17.50
C TRP A 271 -10.56 18.99 -17.58
N ARG A 272 -11.35 19.25 -18.62
CA ARG A 272 -12.62 18.53 -18.84
C ARG A 272 -12.42 17.02 -19.06
N ARG A 273 -11.38 16.64 -19.82
CA ARG A 273 -11.02 15.23 -20.10
C ARG A 273 -10.43 14.59 -18.85
N TYR A 274 -9.56 15.29 -18.14
CA TYR A 274 -9.00 14.86 -16.86
C TYR A 274 -10.10 14.58 -15.82
N ILE A 275 -10.98 15.55 -15.56
CA ILE A 275 -12.12 15.38 -14.65
C ILE A 275 -13.05 14.27 -15.15
N GLY A 276 -13.28 14.17 -16.46
CA GLY A 276 -14.08 13.08 -17.04
C GLY A 276 -13.50 11.69 -16.76
N SER A 277 -12.16 11.55 -16.73
CA SER A 277 -11.50 10.29 -16.35
C SER A 277 -11.70 9.98 -14.86
N ILE A 278 -11.60 11.00 -13.99
CA ILE A 278 -11.83 10.86 -12.56
C ILE A 278 -13.30 10.49 -12.28
N GLU A 279 -14.24 11.15 -12.95
CA GLU A 279 -15.67 10.88 -12.86
C GLU A 279 -16.01 9.45 -13.29
N SER A 280 -15.38 8.96 -14.37
CA SER A 280 -15.55 7.57 -14.83
C SER A 280 -15.01 6.57 -13.80
N ASN A 281 -13.86 6.86 -13.21
CA ASN A 281 -13.29 6.07 -12.12
C ASN A 281 -14.21 6.07 -10.88
N LEU A 282 -14.76 7.22 -10.51
CA LEU A 282 -15.70 7.37 -9.40
C LEU A 282 -16.96 6.53 -9.66
N ARG A 283 -17.59 6.66 -10.83
CA ARG A 283 -18.76 5.86 -11.21
C ARG A 283 -18.48 4.37 -11.15
N SER A 284 -17.32 3.91 -11.62
CA SER A 284 -16.95 2.49 -11.57
C SER A 284 -16.93 1.90 -10.14
N VAL A 285 -16.67 2.76 -9.14
CA VAL A 285 -16.72 2.37 -7.72
C VAL A 285 -18.15 2.50 -7.20
N LEU A 286 -18.84 3.62 -7.46
CA LEU A 286 -20.19 3.87 -6.97
C LEU A 286 -21.24 2.93 -7.57
N ASP A 287 -21.09 2.49 -8.81
CA ASP A 287 -22.01 1.54 -9.44
C ASP A 287 -22.00 0.19 -8.73
N LYS A 288 -20.87 -0.21 -8.13
CA LYS A 288 -20.81 -1.42 -7.29
C LYS A 288 -21.61 -1.25 -6.01
N VAL A 289 -21.54 -0.05 -5.42
CA VAL A 289 -22.25 0.30 -4.18
C VAL A 289 -23.76 0.39 -4.43
N ASN A 290 -24.19 1.01 -5.53
CA ASN A 290 -25.60 1.22 -5.84
C ASN A 290 -26.31 -0.07 -6.29
N ASN A 291 -25.57 -1.00 -6.91
CA ASN A 291 -26.12 -2.26 -7.40
C ASN A 291 -25.91 -3.42 -6.42
N VAL A 292 -25.67 -3.15 -5.13
CA VAL A 292 -25.69 -4.21 -4.10
C VAL A 292 -27.06 -4.87 -4.13
N PRO A 293 -27.16 -6.20 -4.30
CA PRO A 293 -28.43 -6.89 -4.24
C PRO A 293 -28.90 -6.91 -2.78
N VAL A 294 -29.60 -5.84 -2.38
CA VAL A 294 -30.11 -5.65 -1.01
C VAL A 294 -31.01 -6.83 -0.63
N GLU A 295 -31.79 -7.36 -1.56
CA GLU A 295 -32.64 -8.53 -1.37
C GLU A 295 -31.84 -9.81 -1.06
N ASP A 296 -30.67 -10.00 -1.67
CA ASP A 296 -29.82 -11.16 -1.38
C ASP A 296 -29.09 -10.99 -0.05
N VAL A 297 -28.69 -9.77 0.30
CA VAL A 297 -28.13 -9.44 1.62
C VAL A 297 -29.17 -9.62 2.73
N GLU A 298 -30.42 -9.18 2.51
CA GLU A 298 -31.55 -9.41 3.42
C GLU A 298 -31.95 -10.88 3.50
N ARG A 299 -31.89 -11.62 2.37
CA ARG A 299 -32.13 -13.06 2.36
C ARG A 299 -31.03 -13.82 3.10
N MET A 300 -29.78 -13.38 3.02
CA MET A 300 -28.65 -13.90 3.82
C MET A 300 -28.85 -13.66 5.31
N LEU A 301 -29.39 -12.50 5.70
CA LEU A 301 -29.78 -12.19 7.08
C LEU A 301 -30.96 -13.06 7.57
N ALA A 302 -31.83 -13.51 6.67
CA ALA A 302 -32.96 -14.37 6.97
C ALA A 302 -32.59 -15.87 7.06
N VAL A 303 -31.34 -16.24 6.74
CA VAL A 303 -30.89 -17.63 6.89
C VAL A 303 -30.71 -17.93 8.37
N ASP A 304 -31.61 -18.78 8.89
CA ASP A 304 -31.52 -19.39 10.21
C ASP A 304 -30.09 -19.92 10.40
N SER A 305 -29.39 -19.43 11.42
CA SER A 305 -28.03 -19.86 11.75
C SER A 305 -27.94 -21.36 11.98
N GLY A 306 -29.06 -22.06 12.27
CA GLY A 306 -29.15 -23.52 12.28
C GLY A 306 -29.12 -24.22 10.91
N ALA A 307 -29.48 -23.53 9.81
CA ALA A 307 -29.63 -24.12 8.48
C ALA A 307 -28.31 -24.18 7.68
N LEU A 308 -27.43 -23.17 7.80
CA LEU A 308 -26.10 -23.17 7.16
C LEU A 308 -25.12 -24.19 7.77
N LEU A 309 -25.45 -24.77 8.92
CA LEU A 309 -24.61 -25.71 9.67
C LEU A 309 -24.88 -27.20 9.34
N LYS A 310 -25.78 -27.49 8.41
CA LYS A 310 -26.17 -28.86 8.03
C LYS A 310 -25.14 -29.69 7.24
N PRO A 311 -24.22 -29.13 6.41
CA PRO A 311 -23.37 -29.98 5.56
C PRO A 311 -22.18 -30.69 6.24
N LEU A 312 -21.87 -30.46 7.52
CA LEU A 312 -20.66 -31.01 8.16
C LEU A 312 -20.87 -32.33 8.93
N LEU A 313 -21.91 -33.10 8.62
CA LEU A 313 -22.13 -34.44 9.19
C LEU A 313 -21.33 -35.51 8.41
N PRO A 314 -20.44 -36.31 9.03
CA PRO A 314 -19.94 -37.52 8.41
C PRO A 314 -21.06 -38.58 8.40
N SER A 315 -21.38 -39.08 7.20
CA SER A 315 -22.21 -40.28 7.03
C SER A 315 -21.44 -41.49 7.55
N GLY A 316 -21.81 -41.97 8.74
CA GLY A 316 -21.29 -43.19 9.35
C GLY A 316 -22.41 -44.21 9.50
N ASN A 317 -22.36 -45.27 8.68
CA ASN A 317 -23.31 -46.38 8.65
C ASN A 317 -23.48 -47.02 10.04
N ALA A 318 -24.70 -46.92 10.60
CA ALA A 318 -25.11 -47.75 11.73
C ALA A 318 -26.17 -48.76 11.25
N SER A 319 -25.75 -50.00 11.10
CA SER A 319 -26.59 -51.16 10.84
C SER A 319 -27.59 -51.39 11.98
N SER A 320 -28.81 -51.73 11.57
CA SER A 320 -29.99 -52.11 12.34
C SER A 320 -29.74 -53.02 13.55
N TRP A 321 -30.14 -52.56 14.73
CA TRP A 321 -30.65 -53.42 15.81
C TRP A 321 -31.83 -52.71 16.50
N GLN A 322 -33.04 -53.22 16.27
CA GLN A 322 -34.23 -52.85 17.03
C GLN A 322 -34.28 -53.65 18.33
N PRO A 323 -34.77 -53.05 19.42
CA PRO A 323 -35.51 -53.79 20.43
C PRO A 323 -36.93 -53.23 20.61
N THR A 324 -37.87 -54.16 20.59
CA THR A 324 -39.30 -54.03 20.90
C THR A 324 -39.56 -53.88 22.40
N GLY A 325 -40.46 -52.99 22.82
CA GLY A 325 -41.15 -53.06 24.12
C GLY A 325 -41.58 -51.70 24.71
N PRO A 326 -42.70 -51.61 25.49
CA PRO A 326 -43.65 -50.50 25.37
C PRO A 326 -43.74 -49.55 26.59
N ARG A 327 -44.50 -48.44 26.40
CA ARG A 327 -45.08 -47.44 27.37
C ARG A 327 -44.43 -46.05 27.26
N ARG A 328 -45.13 -44.91 27.41
CA ARG A 328 -46.53 -44.54 27.71
C ARG A 328 -46.64 -43.05 27.32
N THR A 329 -47.70 -42.67 26.62
CA THR A 329 -48.08 -41.28 26.34
C THR A 329 -48.63 -40.59 27.58
N PHE A 330 -48.15 -39.38 27.86
CA PHE A 330 -48.88 -38.39 28.66
C PHE A 330 -49.03 -37.12 27.83
N THR A 331 -50.28 -36.79 27.51
CA THR A 331 -50.73 -35.53 26.95
C THR A 331 -51.19 -34.61 28.08
N LEU A 332 -50.85 -33.32 28.00
CA LEU A 332 -51.59 -32.26 28.67
C LEU A 332 -51.70 -31.07 27.72
N GLN A 333 -52.94 -30.82 27.28
CA GLN A 333 -53.39 -29.63 26.57
C GLN A 333 -53.54 -28.46 27.54
N SER A 334 -53.31 -27.23 27.08
CA SER A 334 -54.38 -26.22 27.10
C SER A 334 -54.09 -25.09 26.09
N SER A 335 -55.09 -24.81 25.24
CA SER A 335 -55.17 -23.64 24.37
C SER A 335 -55.84 -22.46 25.09
N VAL A 336 -55.58 -21.22 24.67
CA VAL A 336 -56.60 -20.18 24.35
C VAL A 336 -55.91 -19.07 23.51
N ALA A 337 -56.58 -18.61 22.45
CA ALA A 337 -56.25 -17.45 21.61
C ALA A 337 -57.38 -16.37 21.76
N PRO A 338 -57.48 -15.33 20.91
CA PRO A 338 -56.73 -14.05 20.89
C PRO A 338 -57.67 -12.83 21.05
N VAL A 339 -57.15 -11.60 21.27
CA VAL A 339 -57.94 -10.35 21.13
C VAL A 339 -57.09 -9.20 20.54
N ASN A 340 -57.60 -8.63 19.44
CA ASN A 340 -57.18 -7.38 18.78
C ASN A 340 -57.79 -6.16 19.50
N PRO A 341 -57.24 -4.94 19.31
CA PRO A 341 -58.07 -3.96 18.57
C PRO A 341 -57.30 -3.01 17.64
N ALA A 342 -58.05 -2.52 16.65
CA ALA A 342 -57.66 -1.55 15.63
C ALA A 342 -57.89 -0.08 16.04
N ASN A 343 -57.15 0.80 15.37
CA ASN A 343 -57.40 2.20 15.00
C ASN A 343 -58.58 2.98 15.63
N ARG A 344 -58.27 4.20 16.12
CA ARG A 344 -59.16 5.36 15.95
C ARG A 344 -58.38 6.68 15.86
N VAL A 345 -58.71 7.45 14.83
CA VAL A 345 -58.23 8.80 14.50
C VAL A 345 -59.29 9.85 14.90
N ARG A 346 -58.80 11.02 15.36
CA ARG A 346 -59.31 12.42 15.23
C ARG A 346 -60.08 13.13 16.36
N THR A 347 -59.81 14.46 16.36
CA THR A 347 -60.41 15.66 16.99
C THR A 347 -59.90 16.01 18.39
N GLY A 348 -59.42 17.22 18.75
CA GLY A 348 -59.29 18.53 18.09
C GLY A 348 -59.50 19.67 19.12
N LEU A 349 -58.60 20.68 19.15
CA LEU A 349 -58.69 22.10 19.66
C LEU A 349 -57.29 22.54 20.18
N SER A 350 -56.52 23.40 19.49
CA SER A 350 -56.45 24.89 19.55
C SER A 350 -56.12 25.43 20.96
N THR A 351 -54.99 26.11 21.21
CA THR A 351 -54.78 27.54 20.89
C THR A 351 -53.32 27.93 20.60
N ALA A 352 -53.18 29.03 19.85
CA ALA A 352 -51.96 29.64 19.33
C ALA A 352 -51.24 30.57 20.32
N SER A 353 -49.92 30.76 20.14
CA SER A 353 -49.29 32.09 19.97
C SER A 353 -47.77 31.97 19.81
N ALA A 354 -47.24 32.70 18.83
CA ALA A 354 -45.82 33.03 18.60
C ALA A 354 -45.69 34.57 18.72
N PRO A 355 -44.59 35.23 18.31
CA PRO A 355 -43.15 35.07 18.56
C PRO A 355 -42.50 36.41 19.02
N VAL A 356 -41.25 36.45 19.53
CA VAL A 356 -40.42 37.69 19.47
C VAL A 356 -38.90 37.40 19.42
N ASN A 357 -38.24 38.12 18.49
CA ASN A 357 -36.81 38.32 18.22
C ASN A 357 -35.97 38.91 19.39
N ARG A 358 -34.65 38.66 19.42
CA ARG A 358 -33.63 39.74 19.39
C ARG A 358 -32.17 39.27 19.21
N VAL A 359 -31.46 40.12 18.46
CA VAL A 359 -30.05 40.18 18.01
C VAL A 359 -29.14 40.82 19.10
N PRO A 360 -27.78 40.75 19.01
CA PRO A 360 -26.85 40.70 20.13
C PRO A 360 -26.11 42.02 20.43
N THR A 361 -25.35 42.04 21.53
CA THR A 361 -24.36 43.08 21.88
C THR A 361 -23.13 42.45 22.52
N GLY A 362 -21.94 42.87 22.07
CA GLY A 362 -20.64 42.46 22.62
C GLY A 362 -20.11 43.38 23.72
N LEU A 363 -18.94 43.05 24.29
CA LEU A 363 -17.83 43.99 24.51
C LEU A 363 -16.53 43.27 24.94
N SER A 364 -15.44 43.87 24.49
CA SER A 364 -13.99 43.65 24.66
C SER A 364 -13.46 43.47 26.09
N THR A 365 -12.32 42.77 26.24
CA THR A 365 -11.15 43.28 26.97
C THR A 365 -9.85 42.65 26.44
N ALA A 366 -8.83 43.50 26.28
CA ALA A 366 -7.45 43.19 25.89
C ALA A 366 -6.52 43.34 27.11
N SER A 367 -5.41 42.60 27.17
CA SER A 367 -4.03 43.11 27.33
C SER A 367 -3.00 42.02 27.72
N SER A 368 -1.82 42.15 27.09
CA SER A 368 -0.62 41.30 27.03
C SER A 368 0.30 41.42 28.28
N PRO A 369 1.65 41.26 28.22
CA PRO A 369 2.54 40.14 27.81
C PRO A 369 3.67 39.85 28.86
N ILE A 370 4.34 38.68 28.90
CA ILE A 370 5.71 38.58 29.48
C ILE A 370 6.64 37.61 28.70
N ARG A 371 7.89 38.07 28.62
CA ARG A 371 9.11 37.69 27.90
C ARG A 371 9.95 36.61 28.61
N GLY A 372 10.46 35.64 27.84
CA GLY A 372 11.82 35.04 27.88
C GLY A 372 12.33 34.32 29.14
N THR A 373 12.83 33.08 28.96
CA THR A 373 14.24 32.65 29.25
C THR A 373 14.42 31.13 29.05
N ARG A 374 15.54 30.76 28.41
CA ARG A 374 16.27 29.46 28.51
C ARG A 374 17.42 29.69 29.54
N PRO A 375 18.10 28.68 30.15
CA PRO A 375 18.57 27.42 29.51
C PRO A 375 18.67 26.13 30.39
N ALA A 376 18.91 25.01 29.67
CA ALA A 376 19.66 23.77 29.99
C ALA A 376 19.49 23.00 31.33
N SER A 377 19.09 21.72 31.27
CA SER A 377 19.99 20.54 31.34
C SER A 377 19.23 19.21 31.55
N ASN A 378 19.75 18.16 30.91
CA ASN A 378 19.71 16.72 31.22
C ASN A 378 18.41 16.05 31.70
N MET A 379 17.87 15.14 30.89
CA MET A 379 17.72 13.72 31.27
C MET A 379 17.52 12.84 30.04
N ALA A 380 18.32 11.77 29.97
CA ALA A 380 18.25 10.72 28.98
C ALA A 380 17.05 9.80 29.25
N ALA A 381 16.26 9.50 28.22
CA ALA A 381 15.31 8.39 28.23
C ALA A 381 15.44 7.60 26.93
N ARG A 382 15.95 6.37 27.10
CA ARG A 382 16.14 5.28 26.15
C ARG A 382 14.77 4.68 25.80
N PRO A 383 14.41 4.41 24.54
CA PRO A 383 13.36 3.45 24.21
C PRO A 383 13.96 2.07 23.89
N LEU A 384 13.51 1.07 24.64
CA LEU A 384 13.78 -0.36 24.40
C LEU A 384 13.01 -0.81 23.15
N SER A 385 13.73 -1.35 22.17
CA SER A 385 13.21 -2.14 21.06
C SER A 385 13.67 -3.60 21.23
N PRO A 386 12.80 -4.62 21.00
CA PRO A 386 13.25 -5.99 20.85
C PRO A 386 13.48 -6.34 19.36
N PRO A 387 14.43 -7.24 19.03
CA PRO A 387 14.74 -7.60 17.65
C PRO A 387 13.87 -8.77 17.18
N MET A 388 13.35 -8.70 15.94
CA MET A 388 12.91 -9.89 15.20
C MET A 388 13.70 -9.99 13.90
N SER A 389 14.34 -11.14 13.71
CA SER A 389 15.07 -11.53 12.50
C SER A 389 14.09 -12.05 11.42
N PRO A 390 14.46 -11.95 10.13
CA PRO A 390 13.54 -12.12 9.00
C PRO A 390 13.41 -13.58 8.56
N LEU A 391 12.19 -14.00 8.21
CA LEU A 391 11.94 -15.28 7.54
C LEU A 391 11.68 -15.04 6.05
N MET A 392 12.41 -15.81 5.25
CA MET A 392 12.40 -15.85 3.78
C MET A 392 11.02 -16.17 3.20
N VAL A 393 10.65 -15.42 2.17
CA VAL A 393 9.62 -15.77 1.19
C VAL A 393 10.32 -16.46 0.01
N PRO A 394 9.88 -17.66 -0.44
CA PRO A 394 10.21 -18.13 -1.78
C PRO A 394 9.10 -17.75 -2.76
N ALA A 395 9.52 -17.05 -3.82
CA ALA A 395 8.74 -16.77 -5.02
C ALA A 395 8.56 -18.03 -5.86
N PHE A 396 7.41 -18.16 -6.53
CA PHE A 396 7.27 -19.03 -7.70
C PHE A 396 6.32 -18.40 -8.73
N SER A 397 6.84 -18.22 -9.94
CA SER A 397 6.11 -18.12 -11.20
C SER A 397 6.90 -18.95 -12.26
N PRO A 398 6.39 -19.19 -13.48
CA PRO A 398 5.71 -20.43 -13.85
C PRO A 398 6.43 -21.17 -15.01
N LEU A 399 6.02 -22.40 -15.33
CA LEU A 399 6.35 -23.02 -16.62
C LEU A 399 5.12 -23.65 -17.28
N VAL A 400 4.88 -23.22 -18.51
CA VAL A 400 3.91 -23.73 -19.49
C VAL A 400 4.64 -24.71 -20.40
N THR A 401 4.01 -25.83 -20.79
CA THR A 401 3.76 -26.26 -22.20
C THR A 401 3.57 -27.79 -22.37
N GLY A 402 2.44 -28.14 -23.00
CA GLY A 402 2.25 -29.23 -23.98
C GLY A 402 2.12 -30.67 -23.46
N ASN A 403 1.37 -31.59 -24.08
CA ASN A 403 0.37 -31.59 -25.13
C ASN A 403 -0.17 -33.05 -25.23
N VAL A 404 -1.44 -33.22 -25.63
CA VAL A 404 -2.01 -34.35 -26.41
C VAL A 404 -2.19 -35.73 -25.72
N GLN A 405 -3.45 -36.22 -25.62
CA GLN A 405 -4.07 -37.17 -26.58
C GLN A 405 -5.46 -37.67 -26.08
N GLN A 406 -6.46 -37.64 -26.96
CA GLN A 406 -7.76 -38.33 -26.84
C GLN A 406 -7.72 -39.60 -27.70
N PRO A 407 -8.52 -40.66 -27.41
CA PRO A 407 -9.56 -41.02 -28.38
C PRO A 407 -10.90 -41.58 -27.82
N GLN A 408 -11.99 -41.18 -28.50
CA GLN A 408 -13.31 -41.78 -28.87
C GLN A 408 -13.67 -43.22 -28.42
N ALA A 409 -14.91 -43.74 -28.41
CA ALA A 409 -16.33 -43.33 -28.25
C ALA A 409 -17.20 -44.59 -28.54
N GLN A 410 -18.35 -44.82 -27.86
CA GLN A 410 -19.61 -45.55 -28.25
C GLN A 410 -20.26 -46.34 -27.06
N PRO A 411 -21.58 -46.71 -27.06
CA PRO A 411 -22.78 -45.89 -26.85
C PRO A 411 -23.70 -46.38 -25.68
N GLN A 412 -24.70 -45.58 -25.29
CA GLN A 412 -25.65 -45.80 -24.16
C GLN A 412 -26.65 -46.98 -24.34
N PRO A 413 -27.32 -47.44 -23.27
CA PRO A 413 -28.66 -46.90 -22.94
C PRO A 413 -28.90 -46.61 -21.44
N GLN A 414 -29.62 -45.51 -21.16
CA GLN A 414 -30.11 -45.11 -19.83
C GLN A 414 -31.20 -46.07 -19.31
N PRO A 415 -31.46 -46.14 -17.99
CA PRO A 415 -32.51 -45.25 -17.46
C PRO A 415 -32.28 -44.76 -16.01
N ALA A 416 -33.19 -43.87 -15.63
CA ALA A 416 -33.54 -43.42 -14.28
C ALA A 416 -32.78 -42.19 -13.77
N VAL A 417 -33.51 -41.08 -13.90
CA VAL A 417 -33.37 -39.78 -13.26
C VAL A 417 -33.10 -39.95 -11.77
N ASP A 418 -31.98 -39.41 -11.29
CA ASP A 418 -31.89 -38.95 -9.90
C ASP A 418 -31.34 -37.53 -9.89
N GLN A 419 -32.25 -36.57 -9.67
CA GLN A 419 -31.91 -35.18 -9.49
C GLN A 419 -31.43 -34.99 -8.05
N THR A 420 -30.15 -35.23 -7.79
CA THR A 420 -29.47 -34.64 -6.64
C THR A 420 -28.63 -33.48 -7.14
N LYS A 421 -29.24 -32.29 -7.16
CA LYS A 421 -28.51 -31.03 -7.29
C LYS A 421 -27.48 -30.99 -6.16
N ALA A 422 -26.20 -31.02 -6.51
CA ALA A 422 -25.15 -30.52 -5.65
C ALA A 422 -25.49 -29.05 -5.34
N VAL A 423 -25.77 -28.76 -4.07
CA VAL A 423 -25.81 -27.38 -3.59
C VAL A 423 -24.36 -26.93 -3.61
N GLU A 424 -24.02 -26.04 -4.54
CA GLU A 424 -22.75 -25.33 -4.54
C GLU A 424 -22.57 -24.65 -3.17
N ASP A 425 -21.44 -24.93 -2.54
CA ASP A 425 -20.95 -24.29 -1.32
C ASP A 425 -20.51 -22.85 -1.67
N SER A 426 -21.48 -21.98 -1.96
CA SER A 426 -21.21 -20.57 -2.26
C SER A 426 -20.97 -19.81 -0.96
N ASP A 427 -19.82 -19.14 -0.85
CA ASP A 427 -19.47 -18.30 0.29
C ASP A 427 -20.61 -17.29 0.54
N PRO A 428 -21.27 -17.31 1.71
CA PRO A 428 -22.37 -16.40 2.03
C PRO A 428 -21.99 -14.91 1.98
N PHE A 429 -20.70 -14.57 1.87
CA PHE A 429 -20.23 -13.20 1.73
C PHE A 429 -19.69 -12.86 0.34
N GLU A 430 -19.83 -13.74 -0.66
CA GLU A 430 -19.36 -13.49 -2.02
C GLU A 430 -19.84 -12.13 -2.59
N PRO A 431 -21.13 -11.72 -2.44
CA PRO A 431 -21.60 -10.42 -2.93
C PRO A 431 -20.95 -9.22 -2.21
N LEU A 432 -20.48 -9.42 -0.97
CA LEU A 432 -19.85 -8.38 -0.14
C LEU A 432 -18.32 -8.35 -0.27
N ARG A 433 -17.71 -9.29 -1.01
CA ARG A 433 -16.25 -9.28 -1.27
C ARG A 433 -15.79 -8.07 -2.08
N GLY A 434 -16.68 -7.49 -2.90
CA GLY A 434 -16.40 -6.25 -3.62
C GLY A 434 -16.04 -5.09 -2.69
N PHE A 435 -16.65 -5.02 -1.50
CA PHE A 435 -16.39 -3.96 -0.52
C PHE A 435 -15.13 -4.25 0.28
N SER A 436 -13.99 -3.82 -0.27
CA SER A 436 -12.66 -3.97 0.34
C SER A 436 -12.10 -2.63 0.82
N LEU A 437 -11.10 -2.70 1.71
CA LEU A 437 -10.33 -1.52 2.12
C LEU A 437 -9.60 -0.88 0.94
N GLU A 438 -9.22 -1.66 -0.07
CA GLU A 438 -8.53 -1.16 -1.27
C GLU A 438 -9.45 -0.26 -2.11
N GLU A 439 -10.74 -0.58 -2.21
CA GLU A 439 -11.70 0.28 -2.91
C GLU A 439 -11.96 1.58 -2.14
N LEU A 440 -12.00 1.53 -0.81
CA LEU A 440 -12.08 2.74 0.02
C LEU A 440 -10.83 3.61 -0.13
N GLN A 441 -9.64 3.00 -0.18
CA GLN A 441 -8.39 3.72 -0.46
C GLN A 441 -8.41 4.35 -1.86
N ARG A 442 -8.92 3.64 -2.87
CA ARG A 442 -9.10 4.16 -4.23
C ARG A 442 -10.07 5.35 -4.25
N LEU A 443 -11.18 5.28 -3.52
CA LEU A 443 -12.15 6.38 -3.39
C LEU A 443 -11.52 7.60 -2.71
N ASN A 444 -10.71 7.40 -1.67
CA ASN A 444 -9.97 8.48 -1.02
C ASN A 444 -8.91 9.09 -1.95
N GLY A 445 -8.25 8.27 -2.77
CA GLY A 445 -7.34 8.74 -3.82
C GLY A 445 -8.04 9.64 -4.84
N ILE A 446 -9.22 9.23 -5.31
CA ILE A 446 -10.07 10.05 -6.20
C ILE A 446 -10.41 11.40 -5.55
N GLY A 447 -10.76 11.41 -4.25
CA GLY A 447 -11.04 12.64 -3.52
C GLY A 447 -9.82 13.56 -3.43
N ALA A 448 -8.63 12.99 -3.20
CA ALA A 448 -7.38 13.76 -3.19
C ALA A 448 -7.07 14.36 -4.57
N ASP A 449 -7.30 13.63 -5.66
CA ASP A 449 -7.08 14.11 -7.02
C ASP A 449 -8.05 15.23 -7.40
N LEU A 450 -9.34 15.12 -7.02
CA LEU A 450 -10.35 16.17 -7.21
C LEU A 450 -10.01 17.44 -6.42
N HIS A 451 -9.60 17.31 -5.15
CA HIS A 451 -9.16 18.46 -4.36
C HIS A 451 -7.94 19.13 -4.96
N THR A 452 -6.97 18.34 -5.43
CA THR A 452 -5.77 18.84 -6.09
C THR A 452 -6.12 19.62 -7.34
N ALA A 453 -6.98 19.07 -8.21
CA ALA A 453 -7.45 19.72 -9.42
C ALA A 453 -8.17 21.05 -9.11
N SER A 454 -9.08 21.03 -8.13
CA SER A 454 -9.85 22.22 -7.73
C SER A 454 -8.94 23.32 -7.17
N LEU A 455 -7.92 22.96 -6.38
CA LEU A 455 -6.95 23.91 -5.85
C LEU A 455 -6.15 24.55 -6.99
N VAL A 456 -5.62 23.74 -7.90
CA VAL A 456 -4.81 24.21 -9.02
C VAL A 456 -5.59 25.18 -9.91
N MET A 457 -6.80 24.80 -10.32
CA MET A 457 -7.67 25.67 -11.13
C MET A 457 -7.96 27.01 -10.44
N LYS A 458 -8.13 27.01 -9.12
CA LYS A 458 -8.38 28.22 -8.34
C LYS A 458 -7.16 29.12 -8.35
N LEU A 459 -6.01 28.53 -8.08
CA LEU A 459 -4.72 29.21 -8.06
C LEU A 459 -4.34 29.82 -9.43
N ASP A 460 -4.62 29.10 -10.53
CA ASP A 460 -4.40 29.63 -11.88
C ASP A 460 -5.40 30.75 -12.21
N ALA A 461 -6.69 30.59 -11.86
CA ALA A 461 -7.70 31.63 -12.06
C ALA A 461 -7.37 32.94 -11.33
N GLU A 462 -6.82 32.84 -10.11
CA GLU A 462 -6.34 33.99 -9.33
C GLU A 462 -5.17 34.69 -10.05
N VAL A 463 -4.16 33.95 -10.52
CA VAL A 463 -3.03 34.52 -11.29
C VAL A 463 -3.48 35.20 -12.57
N LEU A 464 -4.40 34.59 -13.33
CA LEU A 464 -4.97 35.18 -14.55
C LEU A 464 -5.74 36.47 -14.23
N GLY A 465 -6.46 36.49 -13.10
CA GLY A 465 -7.15 37.68 -12.58
C GLY A 465 -6.18 38.80 -12.23
N GLU A 466 -5.13 38.49 -11.45
CA GLU A 466 -4.09 39.47 -11.08
C GLU A 466 -3.37 40.04 -12.30
N GLN A 467 -3.08 39.20 -13.31
CA GLN A 467 -2.48 39.63 -14.57
C GLN A 467 -3.38 40.59 -15.35
N LEU A 468 -4.67 40.28 -15.41
CA LEU A 468 -5.66 41.15 -16.05
C LEU A 468 -5.76 42.51 -15.35
N GLU A 469 -5.85 42.50 -14.02
CA GLU A 469 -5.90 43.71 -13.20
C GLU A 469 -4.61 44.53 -13.35
N TYR A 470 -3.46 43.87 -13.41
CA TYR A 470 -2.16 44.51 -13.63
C TYR A 470 -2.15 45.31 -14.95
N TYR A 471 -2.49 44.68 -16.07
CA TYR A 471 -2.52 45.38 -17.36
C TYR A 471 -3.59 46.49 -17.43
N GLN A 472 -4.72 46.31 -16.75
CA GLN A 472 -5.74 47.36 -16.63
C GLN A 472 -5.23 48.54 -15.80
N SER A 473 -4.50 48.28 -14.71
CA SER A 473 -3.89 49.32 -13.87
C SER A 473 -2.82 50.11 -14.62
N LEU A 474 -2.02 49.46 -15.48
CA LEU A 474 -1.05 50.13 -16.36
C LEU A 474 -1.73 51.12 -17.31
N TRP A 475 -2.96 50.84 -17.76
CA TRP A 475 -3.71 51.76 -18.62
C TRP A 475 -4.10 53.05 -17.90
N THR A 476 -4.28 52.99 -16.57
CA THR A 476 -4.59 54.16 -15.73
C THR A 476 -3.36 54.94 -15.29
N ASP A 477 -2.16 54.36 -15.38
CA ASP A 477 -0.90 54.98 -14.93
C ASP A 477 -0.42 56.07 -15.91
N ASP A 478 -0.26 57.31 -15.43
CA ASP A 478 0.18 58.45 -16.23
C ASP A 478 1.60 58.28 -16.81
N GLU A 479 2.46 57.48 -16.17
CA GLU A 479 3.83 57.24 -16.64
C GLU A 479 3.89 56.23 -17.81
N PHE A 480 2.80 55.49 -18.06
CA PHE A 480 2.74 54.51 -19.14
C PHE A 480 2.54 55.19 -20.52
N PRO A 481 3.26 54.79 -21.59
CA PRO A 481 3.26 55.53 -22.85
C PRO A 481 1.88 55.73 -23.48
N ALA A 482 1.54 56.98 -23.79
CA ALA A 482 0.28 57.33 -24.45
C ALA A 482 0.12 56.71 -25.85
N SER A 483 1.24 56.45 -26.55
CA SER A 483 1.27 55.76 -27.85
C SER A 483 0.72 54.34 -27.76
N ILE A 484 1.10 53.59 -26.73
CA ILE A 484 0.57 52.25 -26.48
C ILE A 484 -0.91 52.33 -26.10
N LYS A 485 -1.28 53.28 -25.22
CA LYS A 485 -2.68 53.45 -24.80
C LYS A 485 -3.61 53.69 -25.98
N SER A 486 -3.25 54.58 -26.90
CA SER A 486 -4.07 54.89 -28.07
C SER A 486 -4.06 53.78 -29.13
N GLY A 487 -2.90 53.17 -29.41
CA GLY A 487 -2.76 52.16 -30.46
C GLY A 487 -3.20 50.74 -30.08
N CYS A 488 -3.10 50.36 -28.80
CA CYS A 488 -3.30 48.97 -28.36
C CYS A 488 -4.58 48.74 -27.54
N THR A 489 -5.49 49.73 -27.45
CA THR A 489 -6.80 49.56 -26.80
C THR A 489 -7.60 48.34 -27.32
N PRO A 490 -7.72 48.07 -28.64
CA PRO A 490 -8.45 46.90 -29.12
C PRO A 490 -7.78 45.59 -28.67
N HIS A 491 -6.46 45.48 -28.77
CA HIS A 491 -5.69 44.32 -28.34
C HIS A 491 -5.84 44.05 -26.83
N LEU A 492 -5.85 45.10 -26.00
CA LEU A 492 -6.09 44.96 -24.56
C LEU A 492 -7.53 44.48 -24.26
N SER A 493 -8.52 44.97 -25.01
CA SER A 493 -9.90 44.53 -24.86
C SER A 493 -10.06 43.05 -25.22
N GLU A 494 -9.45 42.62 -26.34
CA GLU A 494 -9.45 41.22 -26.77
C GLU A 494 -8.74 40.33 -25.75
N PHE A 495 -7.53 40.71 -25.32
CA PHE A 495 -6.79 40.05 -24.25
C PHE A 495 -7.65 39.89 -23.00
N SER A 496 -8.28 40.98 -22.56
CA SER A 496 -9.16 40.97 -21.38
C SER A 496 -10.34 40.02 -21.52
N GLN A 497 -10.95 39.95 -22.71
CA GLN A 497 -12.07 39.06 -22.98
C GLN A 497 -11.64 37.59 -23.01
N ARG A 498 -10.50 37.28 -23.64
CA ARG A 498 -9.93 35.93 -23.68
C ARG A 498 -9.57 35.43 -22.28
N VAL A 499 -8.86 36.24 -21.50
CA VAL A 499 -8.51 35.91 -20.10
C VAL A 499 -9.77 35.65 -19.26
N LYS A 500 -10.77 36.53 -19.32
CA LYS A 500 -12.05 36.33 -18.60
C LYS A 500 -12.78 35.04 -19.02
N THR A 501 -12.64 34.63 -20.27
CA THR A 501 -13.27 33.40 -20.79
C THR A 501 -12.59 32.17 -20.21
N ILE A 502 -11.25 32.18 -20.14
CA ILE A 502 -10.46 31.10 -19.54
C ILE A 502 -10.74 31.00 -18.03
N ILE A 503 -10.75 32.12 -17.31
CA ILE A 503 -11.10 32.16 -15.87
C ILE A 503 -12.47 31.52 -15.64
N ARG A 504 -13.49 31.93 -16.40
CA ARG A 504 -14.84 31.35 -16.29
C ARG A 504 -14.86 29.86 -16.59
N SER A 505 -14.06 29.39 -17.55
CA SER A 505 -13.95 27.95 -17.86
C SER A 505 -13.38 27.16 -16.68
N LEU A 506 -12.32 27.68 -16.04
CA LEU A 506 -11.73 27.08 -14.84
C LEU A 506 -12.72 27.07 -13.67
N GLU A 507 -13.45 28.17 -13.44
CA GLU A 507 -14.49 28.26 -12.41
C GLU A 507 -15.65 27.28 -12.64
N MET A 508 -16.06 27.08 -13.90
CA MET A 508 -17.10 26.11 -14.26
C MET A 508 -16.67 24.67 -13.95
N GLU A 509 -15.43 24.29 -14.28
CA GLU A 509 -14.93 22.96 -13.95
C GLU A 509 -14.71 22.79 -12.43
N GLN A 510 -14.38 23.85 -11.67
CA GLN A 510 -14.40 23.82 -10.20
C GLN A 510 -15.81 23.55 -9.64
N ALA A 511 -16.84 24.19 -10.19
CA ALA A 511 -18.23 23.92 -9.78
C ALA A 511 -18.65 22.47 -10.06
N ARG A 512 -18.18 21.91 -11.17
CA ARG A 512 -18.36 20.48 -11.49
C ARG A 512 -17.63 19.59 -10.48
N ILE A 513 -16.38 19.90 -10.13
CA ILE A 513 -15.62 19.16 -9.10
C ILE A 513 -16.35 19.21 -7.75
N ALA A 514 -16.89 20.36 -7.35
CA ALA A 514 -17.66 20.48 -6.10
C ALA A 514 -18.85 19.53 -6.06
N THR A 515 -19.53 19.33 -7.20
CA THR A 515 -20.64 18.37 -7.32
C THR A 515 -20.14 16.92 -7.25
N LEU A 516 -19.02 16.59 -7.89
CA LEU A 516 -18.41 15.26 -7.82
C LEU A 516 -17.92 14.93 -6.40
N MET A 517 -17.42 15.92 -5.67
CA MET A 517 -17.02 15.77 -4.26
C MET A 517 -18.19 15.44 -3.35
N LEU A 518 -19.37 16.02 -3.59
CA LEU A 518 -20.59 15.65 -2.87
C LEU A 518 -20.96 14.18 -3.13
N LEU A 519 -21.01 13.77 -4.41
CA LEU A 519 -21.27 12.38 -4.78
C LEU A 519 -20.25 11.40 -4.19
N LEU A 520 -18.98 11.80 -4.14
CA LEU A 520 -17.92 11.00 -3.54
C LEU A 520 -18.11 10.84 -2.03
N ASN A 521 -18.47 11.91 -1.33
CA ASN A 521 -18.70 11.87 0.13
C ASN A 521 -19.91 10.98 0.46
N ASP A 522 -21.03 11.15 -0.27
CA ASP A 522 -22.21 10.30 -0.10
C ASP A 522 -21.89 8.82 -0.37
N GLY A 523 -21.15 8.56 -1.44
CA GLY A 523 -20.70 7.21 -1.80
C GLY A 523 -19.75 6.60 -0.79
N ARG A 524 -18.83 7.39 -0.24
CA ARG A 524 -17.91 6.98 0.84
C ARG A 524 -18.67 6.62 2.10
N ASP A 525 -19.61 7.46 2.52
CA ASP A 525 -20.43 7.21 3.70
C ASP A 525 -21.24 5.91 3.57
N LEU A 526 -21.77 5.64 2.37
CA LEU A 526 -22.46 4.39 2.08
C LEU A 526 -21.51 3.19 2.10
N PHE A 527 -20.31 3.33 1.53
CA PHE A 527 -19.27 2.30 1.55
C PHE A 527 -18.83 1.96 2.98
N ASP A 528 -18.58 2.98 3.82
CA ASP A 528 -18.19 2.80 5.22
C ASP A 528 -19.29 2.07 6.02
N LYS A 529 -20.56 2.38 5.77
CA LYS A 529 -21.70 1.68 6.39
C LYS A 529 -21.77 0.22 5.96
N LEU A 530 -21.61 -0.07 4.67
CA LEU A 530 -21.62 -1.44 4.15
C LEU A 530 -20.43 -2.27 4.69
N LEU A 531 -19.26 -1.65 4.80
CA LEU A 531 -18.06 -2.30 5.35
C LEU A 531 -18.25 -2.62 6.84
N GLN A 532 -18.80 -1.69 7.63
CA GLN A 532 -19.14 -1.93 9.04
C GLN A 532 -20.17 -3.05 9.19
N PHE A 533 -21.21 -3.02 8.36
CA PHE A 533 -22.25 -4.05 8.35
C PHE A 533 -21.65 -5.45 8.07
N ARG A 534 -20.81 -5.58 7.04
CA ARG A 534 -20.11 -6.83 6.73
C ARG A 534 -19.28 -7.33 7.91
N ASN A 535 -18.50 -6.45 8.54
CA ASN A 535 -17.65 -6.81 9.68
C ASN A 535 -18.49 -7.29 10.88
N ILE A 536 -19.64 -6.68 11.13
CA ILE A 536 -20.57 -7.09 12.21
C ILE A 536 -21.16 -8.46 11.92
N GLU A 537 -21.65 -8.72 10.69
CA GLU A 537 -22.24 -10.01 10.35
C GLU A 537 -21.23 -11.15 10.34
N GLN A 538 -20.01 -10.91 9.87
CA GLN A 538 -18.92 -11.89 10.00
C GLN A 538 -18.64 -12.20 11.48
N SER A 539 -18.56 -11.18 12.34
CA SER A 539 -18.37 -11.37 13.78
C SER A 539 -19.49 -12.19 14.44
N LYS A 540 -20.75 -11.96 14.04
CA LYS A 540 -21.90 -12.76 14.50
C LYS A 540 -21.76 -14.23 14.11
N LEU A 541 -21.40 -14.52 12.85
CA LEU A 541 -21.19 -15.90 12.41
C LEU A 541 -20.01 -16.57 13.12
N PHE A 542 -18.90 -15.87 13.33
CA PHE A 542 -17.79 -16.40 14.12
C PHE A 542 -18.20 -16.69 15.57
N THR A 543 -19.01 -15.82 16.18
CA THR A 543 -19.53 -16.02 17.53
C THR A 543 -20.49 -17.21 17.59
N ALA A 544 -21.38 -17.37 16.61
CA ALA A 544 -22.30 -18.50 16.52
C ALA A 544 -21.55 -19.83 16.32
N ASN A 545 -20.55 -19.85 15.43
CA ASN A 545 -19.69 -21.01 15.22
C ASN A 545 -18.87 -21.35 16.46
N ALA A 546 -18.33 -20.35 17.16
CA ALA A 546 -17.61 -20.55 18.42
C ALA A 546 -18.52 -21.11 19.51
N HIS A 547 -19.75 -20.58 19.64
CA HIS A 547 -20.74 -21.09 20.59
C HIS A 547 -21.13 -22.53 20.29
N GLN A 548 -21.35 -22.89 19.02
CA GLN A 548 -21.66 -24.26 18.65
C GLN A 548 -20.45 -25.19 18.85
N SER A 549 -19.24 -24.74 18.55
CA SER A 549 -18.02 -25.51 18.84
C SER A 549 -17.83 -25.71 20.35
N ALA A 550 -18.17 -24.71 21.16
CA ALA A 550 -18.16 -24.83 22.62
C ALA A 550 -19.21 -25.85 23.10
N GLN A 551 -20.44 -25.79 22.58
CA GLN A 551 -21.48 -26.80 22.88
C GLN A 551 -21.06 -28.22 22.47
N ARG A 552 -20.46 -28.40 21.29
CA ARG A 552 -19.93 -29.72 20.88
C ARG A 552 -18.80 -30.18 21.81
N MET A 553 -17.94 -29.27 22.25
CA MET A 553 -16.90 -29.58 23.22
C MET A 553 -17.52 -29.97 24.56
N GLU A 554 -18.56 -29.28 25.03
CA GLU A 554 -19.32 -29.61 26.23
C GLU A 554 -19.95 -31.01 26.12
N ASP A 555 -20.61 -31.34 25.02
CA ASP A 555 -21.19 -32.66 24.77
C ASP A 555 -20.13 -33.77 24.77
N VAL A 556 -19.01 -33.57 24.05
CA VAL A 556 -17.88 -34.51 24.03
C VAL A 556 -17.26 -34.66 25.42
N THR A 557 -17.16 -33.57 26.18
CA THR A 557 -16.63 -33.59 27.54
C THR A 557 -17.59 -34.30 28.49
N MET A 558 -18.90 -34.15 28.32
CA MET A 558 -19.94 -34.88 29.05
C MET A 558 -19.90 -36.38 28.74
N ASP A 559 -19.77 -36.76 27.47
CA ASP A 559 -19.64 -38.16 27.07
C ASP A 559 -18.34 -38.77 27.59
N MET A 560 -17.24 -38.02 27.56
CA MET A 560 -15.97 -38.43 28.16
C MET A 560 -16.12 -38.61 29.68
N HIS A 561 -16.78 -37.68 30.36
CA HIS A 561 -17.02 -37.77 31.80
C HIS A 561 -17.89 -38.98 32.15
N ARG A 562 -18.93 -39.25 31.36
CA ARG A 562 -19.77 -40.45 31.51
C ARG A 562 -18.98 -41.73 31.27
N SER A 563 -18.12 -41.74 30.25
CA SER A 563 -17.21 -42.86 30.00
C SER A 563 -16.23 -43.05 31.15
N THR A 564 -15.73 -41.99 31.80
CA THR A 564 -14.85 -42.13 32.96
C THR A 564 -15.56 -42.69 34.19
N LEU A 565 -16.82 -42.33 34.44
CA LEU A 565 -17.62 -42.91 35.53
C LEU A 565 -17.93 -44.39 35.28
N ASN A 566 -18.31 -44.74 34.06
CA ASN A 566 -18.49 -46.14 33.67
C ASN A 566 -17.16 -46.91 33.72
N MET A 567 -16.03 -46.25 33.40
CA MET A 567 -14.69 -46.84 33.53
C MET A 567 -14.32 -47.04 35.01
N GLU A 568 -14.74 -46.16 35.92
CA GLU A 568 -14.58 -46.32 37.36
C GLU A 568 -15.38 -47.54 37.87
N GLU A 569 -16.62 -47.71 37.43
CA GLU A 569 -17.45 -48.89 37.71
C GLU A 569 -16.84 -50.19 37.13
N VAL A 570 -16.32 -50.13 35.90
CA VAL A 570 -15.57 -51.23 35.28
C VAL A 570 -14.29 -51.53 36.07
N THR A 571 -13.59 -50.51 36.58
CA THR A 571 -12.37 -50.68 37.39
C THR A 571 -12.68 -51.25 38.78
N GLU A 572 -13.81 -50.89 39.39
CA GLU A 572 -14.29 -51.47 40.66
C GLU A 572 -14.70 -52.94 40.48
N SER A 573 -15.39 -53.28 39.39
CA SER A 573 -15.71 -54.67 39.06
C SER A 573 -14.45 -55.48 38.70
N MET A 574 -13.46 -54.87 38.06
CA MET A 574 -12.12 -55.43 37.84
C MET A 574 -11.40 -55.68 39.18
N HIS A 575 -11.58 -54.82 40.18
CA HIS A 575 -11.00 -55.00 41.52
C HIS A 575 -11.63 -56.19 42.26
N LYS A 576 -12.94 -56.40 42.09
CA LYS A 576 -13.68 -57.57 42.59
C LYS A 576 -13.33 -58.88 41.86
N ILE A 577 -12.98 -58.79 40.57
CA ILE A 577 -12.45 -59.92 39.79
C ILE A 577 -11.01 -60.26 40.23
N ALA A 578 -10.22 -59.26 40.63
CA ALA A 578 -8.89 -59.45 41.22
C ALA A 578 -8.93 -60.14 42.59
N GLU A 579 -9.98 -59.88 43.40
CA GLU A 579 -10.21 -60.60 44.67
C GLU A 579 -10.64 -62.06 44.43
N LYS A 580 -11.40 -62.31 43.36
CA LYS A 580 -11.85 -63.67 42.99
C LYS A 580 -10.77 -64.52 42.28
N THR A 581 -9.60 -63.96 41.98
CA THR A 581 -8.45 -64.65 41.36
C THR A 581 -7.43 -65.22 42.37
N GLU A 582 -7.69 -65.12 43.68
CA GLU A 582 -6.84 -65.73 44.72
C GLU A 582 -6.82 -67.28 44.62
N ARG A 583 -7.88 -67.89 44.06
CA ARG A 583 -8.08 -69.34 44.00
C ARG A 583 -7.55 -70.03 42.73
N GLU A 584 -6.98 -69.29 41.78
CA GLU A 584 -6.33 -69.84 40.58
C GLU A 584 -4.78 -69.78 40.63
N THR A 585 -4.23 -69.83 41.85
CA THR A 585 -2.77 -69.84 42.08
C THR A 585 -2.06 -71.04 41.46
N ALA A 586 -2.75 -72.16 41.20
CA ALA A 586 -2.16 -73.31 40.49
C ALA A 586 -1.98 -73.08 38.98
N SER A 587 -2.89 -72.34 38.35
CA SER A 587 -2.84 -72.03 36.91
C SER A 587 -1.78 -70.98 36.60
N MET A 588 -1.57 -70.01 37.50
CA MET A 588 -0.52 -68.99 37.39
C MET A 588 0.89 -69.58 37.45
N HIS A 589 1.11 -70.60 38.29
CA HIS A 589 2.41 -71.31 38.37
C HIS A 589 2.70 -72.19 37.15
N ILE A 590 1.67 -72.78 36.53
CA ILE A 590 1.82 -73.61 35.33
C ILE A 590 2.12 -72.73 34.10
N ILE A 591 1.42 -71.60 33.96
CA ILE A 591 1.65 -70.67 32.86
C ILE A 591 3.01 -69.99 32.98
N THR A 592 3.45 -69.61 34.19
CA THR A 592 4.80 -69.05 34.41
C THR A 592 5.92 -70.06 34.17
N LEU A 593 5.67 -71.36 34.39
CA LEU A 593 6.60 -72.43 34.05
C LEU A 593 6.73 -72.61 32.52
N VAL A 594 5.61 -72.63 31.80
CA VAL A 594 5.62 -72.69 30.34
C VAL A 594 6.34 -71.48 29.76
N THR A 595 6.08 -70.27 30.26
CA THR A 595 6.79 -69.08 29.77
C THR A 595 8.27 -69.10 30.11
N LEU A 596 8.71 -69.49 31.32
CA LEU A 596 10.13 -69.57 31.68
C LEU A 596 10.96 -70.56 30.85
N VAL A 597 10.35 -71.66 30.38
CA VAL A 597 11.02 -72.62 29.48
C VAL A 597 11.19 -72.04 28.07
N PHE A 598 10.19 -71.31 27.58
CA PHE A 598 10.20 -70.74 26.22
C PHE A 598 10.76 -69.31 26.14
N LEU A 599 10.94 -68.61 27.28
CA LEU A 599 11.44 -67.23 27.34
C LEU A 599 12.85 -67.08 26.77
N PRO A 600 13.82 -67.97 27.04
CA PRO A 600 15.15 -67.85 26.45
C PRO A 600 15.13 -68.06 24.94
N GLY A 601 14.26 -68.96 24.46
CA GLY A 601 14.08 -69.22 23.02
C GLY A 601 13.40 -68.06 22.28
N THR A 602 12.51 -67.33 22.95
CA THR A 602 11.80 -66.16 22.38
C THR A 602 12.59 -64.86 22.49
N PHE A 603 13.42 -64.68 23.53
CA PHE A 603 14.26 -63.49 23.71
C PHE A 603 15.41 -63.39 22.69
N VAL A 604 15.92 -64.54 22.23
CA VAL A 604 16.88 -64.60 21.11
C VAL A 604 16.22 -64.24 19.76
N ALA A 605 14.87 -64.22 19.68
CA ALA A 605 14.12 -64.03 18.44
C ALA A 605 13.51 -62.62 18.22
N VAL A 606 13.69 -61.65 19.14
CA VAL A 606 13.04 -60.32 19.05
C VAL A 606 14.03 -59.19 19.39
N ARG A 607 14.19 -58.19 18.50
CA ARG A 607 15.01 -56.99 18.81
C ARG A 607 14.13 -55.86 19.38
N LEU A 608 14.42 -55.46 20.61
CA LEU A 608 14.08 -54.15 21.20
C LEU A 608 14.95 -53.04 20.58
N GLY A 609 14.36 -51.87 20.33
CA GLY A 609 15.12 -50.66 19.99
C GLY A 609 14.30 -49.38 20.06
N LEU A 610 14.07 -48.86 21.28
CA LEU A 610 13.71 -47.46 21.52
C LEU A 610 14.87 -46.52 21.14
N PRO A 611 14.60 -45.23 20.85
CA PRO A 611 15.54 -44.30 20.22
C PRO A 611 16.48 -43.70 21.27
N MET A 612 17.78 -43.66 20.99
CA MET A 612 18.70 -42.80 21.75
C MET A 612 19.76 -42.16 20.86
N MET A 613 19.84 -40.85 21.02
CA MET A 613 20.82 -39.84 20.59
C MET A 613 21.99 -40.21 19.66
N ARG A 614 22.10 -39.35 18.65
CA ARG A 614 23.18 -39.12 17.68
C ARG A 614 24.50 -38.71 18.37
N THR A 615 25.63 -39.35 18.04
CA THR A 615 26.93 -38.68 17.77
C THR A 615 27.89 -39.55 16.93
N ARG A 616 28.33 -38.92 15.82
CA ARG A 616 29.57 -39.01 15.01
C ARG A 616 30.32 -40.34 14.77
N ASN A 617 30.33 -40.68 13.48
CA ASN A 617 31.43 -41.06 12.58
C ASN A 617 32.40 -42.18 13.02
N PHE A 618 32.32 -43.33 12.35
CA PHE A 618 33.39 -43.84 11.49
C PHE A 618 32.85 -44.91 10.54
N ASP A 619 33.57 -45.05 9.42
CA ASP A 619 33.08 -45.39 8.10
C ASP A 619 32.87 -46.88 7.77
N ASP A 620 32.11 -47.00 6.68
CA ASP A 620 32.26 -47.92 5.55
C ASP A 620 31.66 -49.33 5.56
N ALA A 621 30.85 -49.49 4.49
CA ALA A 621 30.39 -50.68 3.82
C ALA A 621 29.41 -51.62 4.56
N LEU A 622 28.29 -51.86 3.86
CA LEU A 622 27.33 -52.97 3.99
C LEU A 622 26.20 -52.83 5.01
N LEU A 623 25.24 -51.93 4.76
CA LEU A 623 23.88 -52.12 5.28
C LEU A 623 22.81 -51.76 4.24
N THR A 624 22.44 -52.77 3.46
CA THR A 624 21.13 -52.87 2.81
C THR A 624 20.01 -52.55 3.81
N ARG A 625 19.26 -51.51 3.50
CA ARG A 625 18.14 -50.96 4.27
C ARG A 625 16.92 -51.89 4.24
N SER A 626 16.98 -53.03 4.92
CA SER A 626 15.80 -53.85 5.32
C SER A 626 16.14 -55.23 5.93
N GLN A 627 17.28 -55.44 6.57
CA GLN A 627 17.55 -56.69 7.29
C GLN A 627 17.47 -56.52 8.81
N THR A 628 16.45 -57.13 9.40
CA THR A 628 16.34 -57.36 10.84
C THR A 628 17.37 -58.40 11.26
N PHE A 629 18.10 -58.13 12.34
CA PHE A 629 19.24 -58.94 12.80
C PHE A 629 18.88 -60.37 13.29
N PHE A 630 17.59 -60.74 13.34
CA PHE A 630 17.12 -62.08 13.75
C PHE A 630 15.97 -62.62 12.87
N SER A 631 16.03 -62.46 11.55
CA SER A 631 15.69 -63.65 10.76
C SER A 631 16.86 -64.60 10.99
N SER A 632 16.64 -65.76 11.61
CA SER A 632 17.70 -66.76 11.78
C SER A 632 18.20 -67.33 10.43
N GLY A 633 17.87 -66.69 9.30
CA GLY A 633 18.26 -67.08 7.95
C GLY A 633 17.81 -68.49 7.57
N MET A 634 16.99 -69.12 8.42
CA MET A 634 16.61 -70.52 8.28
C MET A 634 15.74 -70.74 7.05
N PHE A 635 15.01 -69.69 6.65
CA PHE A 635 14.19 -69.61 5.47
C PHE A 635 14.49 -68.30 4.75
N GLN A 636 15.15 -68.38 3.60
CA GLN A 636 15.46 -67.20 2.78
C GLN A 636 14.70 -67.30 1.45
N TRP A 637 14.00 -66.22 1.11
CA TRP A 637 13.29 -66.08 -0.15
C TRP A 637 14.28 -65.55 -1.20
N ASP A 638 14.38 -66.22 -2.34
CA ASP A 638 15.28 -65.80 -3.43
C ASP A 638 14.77 -64.48 -4.04
N GLN A 639 15.55 -63.41 -3.93
CA GLN A 639 15.16 -62.09 -4.41
C GLN A 639 15.29 -61.93 -5.93
N ASN A 640 15.89 -62.90 -6.63
CA ASN A 640 16.09 -62.83 -8.08
C ASN A 640 14.97 -63.51 -8.89
N ASN A 641 14.02 -64.22 -8.24
CA ASN A 641 12.85 -64.82 -8.88
C ASN A 641 11.59 -64.66 -8.01
N PRO A 642 10.75 -63.63 -8.24
CA PRO A 642 9.61 -63.32 -7.39
C PRO A 642 8.41 -64.29 -7.45
N TRP A 643 8.48 -65.36 -8.26
CA TRP A 643 7.34 -66.26 -8.52
C TRP A 643 7.44 -67.64 -7.87
N THR A 644 8.49 -67.94 -7.09
CA THR A 644 8.57 -69.17 -6.30
C THR A 644 8.04 -68.94 -4.88
N SER A 645 6.86 -69.51 -4.59
CA SER A 645 6.09 -69.35 -3.35
C SER A 645 6.51 -70.26 -2.18
N SER A 646 7.75 -70.77 -2.17
CA SER A 646 8.25 -71.62 -1.07
C SER A 646 9.68 -71.23 -0.66
N PRO A 647 9.94 -71.00 0.64
CA PRO A 647 11.25 -70.59 1.13
C PRO A 647 12.25 -71.76 1.15
N ILE A 648 13.54 -71.47 0.90
CA ILE A 648 14.61 -72.47 0.89
C ILE A 648 15.15 -72.63 2.33
N TRP A 649 15.09 -73.85 2.87
CA TRP A 649 15.58 -74.20 4.21
C TRP A 649 17.10 -74.33 4.24
N LYS A 650 17.78 -73.64 5.17
CA LYS A 650 19.23 -73.79 5.39
C LYS A 650 19.53 -74.45 6.73
N GLN A 651 19.89 -75.73 6.66
CA GLN A 651 20.09 -76.62 7.81
C GLN A 651 21.23 -76.19 8.75
N GLU A 652 22.25 -75.48 8.24
CA GLU A 652 23.44 -75.13 9.03
C GLU A 652 23.19 -74.07 10.13
N LEU A 653 22.19 -73.21 9.94
CA LEU A 653 21.83 -72.19 10.92
C LEU A 653 20.98 -72.78 12.07
N PHE A 654 20.21 -73.84 11.79
CA PHE A 654 19.38 -74.52 12.78
C PHE A 654 20.22 -75.29 13.80
N VAL A 655 21.32 -75.92 13.35
CA VAL A 655 22.22 -76.68 14.23
C VAL A 655 22.87 -75.77 15.29
N ARG A 656 23.24 -74.54 14.93
CA ARG A 656 23.82 -73.58 15.87
C ARG A 656 22.80 -73.04 16.88
N PHE A 657 21.55 -72.85 16.45
CA PHE A 657 20.43 -72.47 17.32
C PHE A 657 20.10 -73.57 18.35
N ALA A 658 20.01 -74.82 17.90
CA ALA A 658 19.73 -75.98 18.74
C ALA A 658 20.82 -76.21 19.81
N ALA A 659 22.10 -76.02 19.45
CA ALA A 659 23.24 -76.23 20.35
C ALA A 659 23.26 -75.29 21.58
N ILE A 660 22.64 -74.11 21.49
CA ILE A 660 22.63 -73.12 22.58
C ILE A 660 21.31 -73.15 23.36
N CYS A 661 20.17 -73.34 22.68
CA CYS A 661 18.86 -73.30 23.34
C CYS A 661 18.53 -74.56 24.16
N PHE A 662 18.85 -75.76 23.66
CA PHE A 662 18.46 -77.00 24.37
C PHE A 662 19.20 -77.23 25.69
N PRO A 663 20.51 -76.93 25.84
CA PRO A 663 21.18 -77.05 27.14
C PRO A 663 20.62 -76.07 28.17
N LEU A 664 20.28 -74.85 27.75
CA LEU A 664 19.74 -73.80 28.61
C LEU A 664 18.31 -74.15 29.10
N MET A 665 17.48 -74.72 28.23
CA MET A 665 16.16 -75.26 28.60
C MET A 665 16.28 -76.47 29.54
N GLY A 666 17.30 -77.31 29.38
CA GLY A 666 17.58 -78.41 30.30
C GLY A 666 17.97 -77.93 31.70
N ALA A 667 18.80 -76.88 31.79
CA ALA A 667 19.22 -76.30 33.06
C ALA A 667 18.06 -75.68 33.86
N THR A 668 17.13 -75.00 33.19
CA THR A 668 15.95 -74.40 33.86
C THR A 668 15.00 -75.45 34.42
N ILE A 669 14.81 -76.58 33.72
CA ILE A 669 14.00 -77.70 34.20
C ILE A 669 14.65 -78.37 35.41
N LEU A 670 15.97 -78.57 35.41
CA LEU A 670 16.70 -79.19 36.54
C LEU A 670 16.66 -78.33 37.81
N ILE A 671 16.80 -77.01 37.68
CA ILE A 671 16.67 -76.06 38.80
C ILE A 671 15.26 -76.10 39.40
N TRP A 672 14.23 -76.24 38.55
CA TRP A 672 12.85 -76.32 39.00
C TRP A 672 12.54 -77.63 39.73
N VAL A 673 12.98 -78.78 39.22
CA VAL A 673 12.81 -80.07 39.91
C VAL A 673 13.48 -80.04 41.30
N PHE A 674 14.66 -79.42 41.41
CA PHE A 674 15.34 -79.22 42.68
C PHE A 674 14.53 -78.36 43.66
N LEU A 675 13.99 -77.23 43.20
CA LEU A 675 13.19 -76.32 44.04
C LEU A 675 11.82 -76.89 44.42
N ALA A 676 11.17 -77.66 43.53
CA ALA A 676 9.82 -78.16 43.72
C ALA A 676 9.74 -79.44 44.56
N TYR A 677 10.74 -80.34 44.46
CA TYR A 677 10.69 -81.63 45.17
C TYR A 677 11.70 -81.73 46.32
N VAL A 678 12.89 -81.17 46.18
CA VAL A 678 13.96 -81.32 47.20
C VAL A 678 13.81 -80.30 48.33
N LEU A 679 13.45 -79.05 48.00
CA LEU A 679 13.31 -77.97 48.98
C LEU A 679 12.15 -78.16 49.98
N PRO A 680 10.95 -78.61 49.56
CA PRO A 680 9.83 -78.83 50.49
C PRO A 680 10.07 -80.03 51.41
N GLN A 681 10.71 -81.09 50.92
CA GLN A 681 11.08 -82.25 51.73
C GLN A 681 12.16 -81.89 52.76
N TRP A 682 13.15 -81.06 52.39
CA TRP A 682 14.16 -80.55 53.32
C TRP A 682 13.55 -79.62 54.39
N ARG A 683 12.58 -78.77 54.02
CA ARG A 683 11.85 -77.90 54.96
C ARG A 683 10.88 -78.68 55.86
N ALA A 684 10.23 -79.73 55.36
CA ALA A 684 9.36 -80.61 56.14
C ALA A 684 10.17 -81.45 57.17
N SER A 685 11.39 -81.86 56.81
CA SER A 685 12.31 -82.55 57.73
C SER A 685 12.80 -81.63 58.86
N LYS A 686 13.03 -80.33 58.58
CA LYS A 686 13.35 -79.33 59.61
C LYS A 686 12.17 -78.97 60.51
N LYS A 687 10.93 -78.98 59.97
CA LYS A 687 9.72 -78.67 60.75
C LYS A 687 9.35 -79.79 61.71
N LYS A 688 9.50 -81.07 61.30
CA LYS A 688 9.36 -82.22 62.21
C LYS A 688 10.38 -82.22 63.34
N ALA A 689 11.62 -81.81 63.09
CA ALA A 689 12.64 -81.68 64.13
C ALA A 689 12.34 -80.54 65.14
N ALA A 690 11.75 -79.43 64.68
CA ALA A 690 11.34 -78.32 65.54
C ALA A 690 10.07 -78.61 66.37
N ASP A 691 9.13 -79.39 65.83
CA ASP A 691 7.89 -79.77 66.53
C ASP A 691 8.13 -80.85 67.61
N GLU A 692 9.13 -81.74 67.44
CA GLU A 692 9.57 -82.69 68.48
C GLU A 692 10.34 -82.01 69.63
N GLU A 693 11.11 -80.95 69.34
CA GLU A 693 11.82 -80.14 70.34
C GLU A 693 10.84 -79.33 71.22
N ALA A 694 9.74 -78.83 70.63
CA ALA A 694 8.66 -78.15 71.36
C ALA A 694 7.80 -79.10 72.22
N ALA A 695 7.62 -80.36 71.81
CA ALA A 695 6.89 -81.37 72.58
C ALA A 695 7.68 -81.89 73.80
N MET A 696 9.02 -81.94 73.72
CA MET A 696 9.90 -82.28 74.85
C MET A 696 10.04 -81.14 75.87
N ALA A 697 9.93 -79.88 75.44
CA ALA A 697 9.92 -78.71 76.33
C ALA A 697 8.61 -78.60 77.15
N GLY A 698 7.46 -79.01 76.60
CA GLY A 698 6.16 -78.99 77.29
C GLY A 698 5.94 -80.09 78.34
N LEU A 699 6.76 -81.16 78.33
CA LEU A 699 6.73 -82.23 79.34
C LEU A 699 7.68 -81.98 80.53
N SER A 700 8.60 -81.02 80.43
CA SER A 700 9.52 -80.64 81.51
C SER A 700 8.96 -79.58 82.48
N GLU A 701 7.81 -78.97 82.19
CA GLU A 701 7.18 -77.94 83.03
C GLU A 701 6.10 -78.50 84.00
N LYS A 702 5.86 -79.82 84.00
CA LYS A 702 4.85 -80.48 84.86
C LYS A 702 5.37 -81.43 85.94
N THR A 703 6.68 -81.49 86.17
CA THR A 703 7.27 -82.24 87.30
C THR A 703 8.53 -81.55 87.82
N GLY A 704 8.40 -80.75 88.89
CA GLY A 704 9.53 -80.28 89.67
C GLY A 704 9.18 -79.13 90.62
N LEU A 705 9.19 -79.43 91.93
CA LEU A 705 8.93 -78.61 93.14
C LEU A 705 7.44 -78.61 93.53
N GLU A 706 6.98 -79.38 94.53
CA GLU A 706 7.41 -79.44 95.95
C GLU A 706 7.68 -78.07 96.59
#